data_AF-A0A840L7R4-F1
#
_entry.id   AF-A0A840L7R4-F1
#
_cell.length_a   1.000
_cell.length_b   1.000
_cell.length_c   1.000
_cell.angle_alpha   90.00
_cell.angle_beta   90.00
_cell.angle_gamma   90.00
#
_symmetry.space_group_name_H-M   'P 1'
#
loop_
_entity.id
_entity.type
_entity.pdbx_description
1 polymer ?
#
loop_
_entity_poly.entity_id
_entity_poly.type
_entity_poly.pdbx_seq_one_letter_code
_entity_poly.pdbx_strand_id
1 'polypeptide(L)'
;MSFNKPETQLQGITDLVLITPIKAGFVTAFETISYVDRLRRVLKSLNALRLGARESSEVPGLFTDVVSRFRIVHSFRWAIIEPKPDAPLGEPHKLLLNVCFDGGWEPYMRVIWDQLGSMLDLILCHAEGYQLAKETSFERYKQWVRAHEISADFLYFESGRSTSDHEYLAALEWQQRELHPSNDLPATQLHTGLPGASNPLPDTSQMPARMAMALRGLPALATLYTLERYFLAGAPDGLCLIRAARDILFELVELDTASLFPPASPLREAYYRMLDWFEKAPPKVELPARALDYSDADIQGGMLTAYPDLQGGAMVLLRVTQAAKALAYLSSLTLNSEADTMAGKKPADGFYRNLALSLSGLRALGVSNTRLERFPQPFIEGMEARAGVLGDVRHNHPRYWKLPTRNWPEAKADGRPVDLGAVHLLIQLRHGALPAGSSLEAAIHSLEQDTGLQVLSVQAMRRGINPKNPQQTRESFGFVDGISQPQVGEPGPQTPAQPWSDAVHRGELLLGFRSDRDSCAVPEAADALLDKGSFLVVRKLRQYVDRLHHCLDTQAPQLGLNREELLGKMMGRWTDGTPLAAPSLGASNGFNYSEDAKGSACPFHAHIRRANPRTDIPGLPVPRILRRGMSYGPVHGSSDSSTPDAEDRGLIFMAYNANLAEQFEIIQRWISGGNASGGYGPQADPFLGVAVPQTPAAKALPATTPRIYRFEHQGRVLHLNLGDQPFVELQWGAYFFVPSLPALRLLPALVELPAFPTPIAVPSRAPAPDDAQAWQQWLEDSSSRDAAWAYVRSQPGGVLRTAYGVLVGEAREVCEVFRDRESRYSVTGYGSRMAQSIGRGYLGMDEDSGHAEQAPLINAAIESIDEASAFTAAHAVAAAVVAKVRGGAQQLHLKEGLLDVEQLSEHVLAALCKTWFGLPDGQAMWGTEWHAKPADGQDAPRCPRDFFAVSRFVFGPHPSELVGKVASKKGQGLQAAVKQWLAAQAADAPLPKLSQAIKEALQGMSAQDPDIVPRTIAGIMLGFPPTVHGNTVGCLGAWIVSKKLWDVQQDWPRFAAGTAPAQIYAQAVASLRPTLIATMVGRPVPGMVWRTARKAHRLAGVEVQQGDTVIVGIASATQQDPRNHTLMFGGDRRDAVLPAPLHACSGYAMAMGVMLGVAAAVLEAGTLRFTGSPTVLGLQV
;
A
#
# COMPACT_ATOMS: atom_id res chain seq x y z
N MET A 1 1.44 -11.53 -18.98
CA MET A 1 1.89 -10.12 -19.03
C MET A 1 3.36 -10.09 -18.63
N SER A 2 4.17 -9.12 -19.07
CA SER A 2 5.53 -8.98 -18.53
C SER A 2 5.45 -8.45 -17.11
N PHE A 3 6.01 -9.17 -16.13
CA PHE A 3 6.17 -8.64 -14.78
C PHE A 3 7.27 -7.58 -14.71
N ASN A 4 8.23 -7.67 -15.62
CA ASN A 4 9.32 -6.70 -15.76
C ASN A 4 8.83 -5.48 -16.56
N LYS A 5 8.67 -4.34 -15.87
CA LYS A 5 8.36 -3.01 -16.43
C LYS A 5 9.52 -2.09 -16.03
N PRO A 6 10.15 -1.35 -16.97
CA PRO A 6 11.30 -0.52 -16.61
C PRO A 6 10.90 0.64 -15.69
N GLU A 7 11.67 0.88 -14.63
CA GLU A 7 11.44 2.01 -13.72
C GLU A 7 11.52 3.36 -14.46
N THR A 8 10.43 4.15 -14.43
CA THR A 8 10.41 5.46 -15.07
C THR A 8 11.05 6.50 -14.15
N GLN A 9 12.14 7.12 -14.60
CA GLN A 9 13.01 7.95 -13.77
C GLN A 9 13.64 9.10 -14.58
N LEU A 10 13.90 10.22 -13.91
CA LEU A 10 14.60 11.37 -14.49
C LEU A 10 15.41 12.09 -13.42
N GLN A 11 16.72 12.29 -13.68
CA GLN A 11 17.66 12.99 -12.78
C GLN A 11 17.70 12.46 -11.33
N GLY A 12 17.40 11.18 -11.11
CA GLY A 12 17.41 10.56 -9.78
C GLY A 12 16.13 10.78 -8.96
N ILE A 13 15.07 11.31 -9.58
CA ILE A 13 13.68 11.23 -9.13
C ILE A 13 13.01 10.09 -9.92
N THR A 14 12.21 9.28 -9.24
CA THR A 14 11.47 8.15 -9.84
C THR A 14 9.97 8.40 -9.72
N ASP A 15 9.22 7.97 -10.73
CA ASP A 15 7.75 7.95 -10.72
C ASP A 15 7.24 6.52 -10.50
N LEU A 16 6.19 6.38 -9.69
CA LEU A 16 5.40 5.14 -9.57
C LEU A 16 3.95 5.46 -9.85
N VAL A 17 3.41 4.85 -10.91
CA VAL A 17 1.97 4.78 -11.17
C VAL A 17 1.46 3.39 -10.79
N LEU A 18 0.51 3.32 -9.86
CA LEU A 18 -0.17 2.07 -9.51
C LEU A 18 -1.60 2.14 -10.04
N ILE A 19 -2.06 1.12 -10.76
CA ILE A 19 -3.48 0.91 -11.04
C ILE A 19 -3.86 -0.49 -10.56
N THR A 20 -4.39 -0.57 -9.35
CA THR A 20 -4.90 -1.81 -8.75
C THR A 20 -6.43 -1.84 -8.78
N PRO A 21 -7.08 -2.97 -9.09
CA PRO A 21 -8.51 -3.12 -8.86
C PRO A 21 -8.82 -2.98 -7.36
N ILE A 22 -9.90 -2.26 -7.05
CA ILE A 22 -10.48 -2.21 -5.70
C ILE A 22 -11.33 -3.48 -5.53
N LYS A 23 -11.20 -4.13 -4.37
CA LYS A 23 -11.93 -5.33 -3.99
C LYS A 23 -13.43 -5.19 -4.30
N ALA A 24 -13.95 -6.24 -4.90
CA ALA A 24 -15.38 -6.39 -5.15
C ALA A 24 -16.18 -6.39 -3.83
N GLY A 25 -17.45 -5.96 -3.90
CA GLY A 25 -18.43 -6.18 -2.83
C GLY A 25 -18.31 -5.28 -1.60
N PHE A 26 -18.75 -5.85 -0.47
CA PHE A 26 -18.93 -5.16 0.81
C PHE A 26 -17.90 -5.62 1.85
N VAL A 27 -17.54 -4.71 2.75
CA VAL A 27 -16.59 -4.98 3.83
C VAL A 27 -17.29 -5.67 5.02
N THR A 28 -16.53 -6.38 5.86
CA THR A 28 -17.05 -6.93 7.12
C THR A 28 -17.10 -5.82 8.19
N ALA A 29 -18.20 -5.06 8.20
CA ALA A 29 -18.44 -3.91 9.07
C ALA A 29 -19.76 -4.03 9.85
N PHE A 30 -20.02 -3.08 10.75
CA PHE A 30 -21.36 -2.91 11.34
C PHE A 30 -22.37 -2.29 10.36
N GLU A 31 -21.90 -1.45 9.43
CA GLU A 31 -22.69 -0.75 8.41
C GLU A 31 -22.41 -1.35 7.01
N THR A 32 -23.42 -1.38 6.14
CA THR A 32 -23.30 -2.04 4.82
C THR A 32 -22.62 -1.14 3.81
N ILE A 33 -21.28 -1.14 3.81
CA ILE A 33 -20.45 -0.29 2.96
C ILE A 33 -19.62 -1.09 1.95
N SER A 34 -19.54 -0.60 0.71
CA SER A 34 -18.67 -1.19 -0.32
C SER A 34 -17.19 -0.90 -0.03
N TYR A 35 -16.27 -1.74 -0.52
CA TYR A 35 -14.83 -1.41 -0.43
C TYR A 35 -14.51 -0.07 -1.11
N VAL A 36 -15.16 0.23 -2.24
CA VAL A 36 -15.02 1.51 -2.95
C VAL A 36 -15.46 2.69 -2.08
N ASP A 37 -16.59 2.59 -1.37
CA ASP A 37 -17.12 3.68 -0.55
C ASP A 37 -16.39 3.82 0.78
N ARG A 38 -15.91 2.72 1.39
CA ARG A 38 -15.04 2.81 2.57
C ARG A 38 -13.69 3.44 2.20
N LEU A 39 -13.12 3.07 1.05
CA LEU A 39 -11.92 3.72 0.50
C LEU A 39 -12.16 5.20 0.19
N ARG A 40 -13.29 5.54 -0.45
CA ARG A 40 -13.69 6.92 -0.76
C ARG A 40 -13.86 7.76 0.51
N ARG A 41 -14.33 7.17 1.63
CA ARG A 41 -14.33 7.79 2.96
C ARG A 41 -12.92 7.97 3.50
N VAL A 42 -12.14 6.89 3.59
CA VAL A 42 -10.75 6.90 4.07
C VAL A 42 -9.93 7.99 3.38
N LEU A 43 -9.88 8.00 2.05
CA LEU A 43 -9.09 8.96 1.27
C LEU A 43 -9.52 10.40 1.52
N LYS A 44 -10.83 10.66 1.63
CA LYS A 44 -11.35 12.01 1.84
C LYS A 44 -11.24 12.47 3.29
N SER A 45 -11.34 11.57 4.28
CA SER A 45 -11.00 11.84 5.67
C SER A 45 -9.51 12.16 5.82
N LEU A 46 -8.61 11.37 5.22
CA LEU A 46 -7.16 11.65 5.20
C LEU A 46 -6.85 13.00 4.54
N ASN A 47 -7.57 13.36 3.47
CA ASN A 47 -7.45 14.69 2.86
C ASN A 47 -7.96 15.81 3.78
N ALA A 48 -9.10 15.63 4.45
CA ALA A 48 -9.65 16.59 5.40
C ALA A 48 -8.73 16.83 6.61
N LEU A 49 -8.09 15.76 7.13
CA LEU A 49 -7.04 15.87 8.14
C LEU A 49 -5.87 16.73 7.66
N ARG A 50 -5.38 16.48 6.43
CA ARG A 50 -4.24 17.22 5.86
C ARG A 50 -4.57 18.69 5.60
N LEU A 51 -5.78 18.97 5.11
CA LEU A 51 -6.33 20.32 4.93
C LEU A 51 -6.39 21.05 6.29
N GLY A 52 -6.95 20.40 7.31
CA GLY A 52 -7.02 20.95 8.67
C GLY A 52 -5.64 21.28 9.24
N ALA A 53 -4.68 20.35 9.13
CA ALA A 53 -3.34 20.46 9.69
C ALA A 53 -2.42 21.46 8.96
N ARG A 54 -2.68 21.77 7.68
CA ARG A 54 -1.83 22.69 6.88
C ARG A 54 -2.47 24.06 6.60
N GLU A 55 -3.78 24.14 6.42
CA GLU A 55 -4.46 25.36 5.95
C GLU A 55 -5.33 26.03 7.02
N SER A 56 -5.69 25.32 8.10
CA SER A 56 -6.56 25.88 9.16
C SER A 56 -5.85 26.22 10.48
N SER A 57 -4.56 25.91 10.59
CA SER A 57 -3.75 26.11 11.81
C SER A 57 -3.16 27.52 11.90
N GLU A 58 -3.49 28.26 12.96
CA GLU A 58 -2.91 29.59 13.25
C GLU A 58 -1.39 29.56 13.50
N VAL A 59 -0.84 28.39 13.86
CA VAL A 59 0.59 28.15 14.02
C VAL A 59 0.97 26.92 13.19
N PRO A 60 1.83 27.04 12.16
CA PRO A 60 2.31 25.90 11.39
C PRO A 60 3.15 24.95 12.27
N GLY A 61 2.86 23.64 12.23
CA GLY A 61 3.78 22.59 12.69
C GLY A 61 3.83 22.31 14.20
N LEU A 62 2.69 21.93 14.82
CA LEU A 62 2.69 21.18 16.09
C LEU A 62 2.49 19.66 15.93
N PHE A 63 1.97 19.22 14.78
CA PHE A 63 1.86 17.80 14.41
C PHE A 63 2.66 17.56 13.15
N THR A 64 3.28 16.39 13.06
CA THR A 64 4.10 15.99 11.91
C THR A 64 3.20 15.34 10.85
N ASP A 65 3.03 15.98 9.70
CA ASP A 65 2.45 15.33 8.51
C ASP A 65 3.29 14.07 8.21
N VAL A 66 2.70 12.89 8.46
CA VAL A 66 3.44 11.61 8.53
C VAL A 66 4.22 11.32 7.25
N VAL A 67 3.70 11.66 6.08
CA VAL A 67 4.43 11.49 4.80
C VAL A 67 5.59 12.48 4.68
N SER A 68 5.42 13.69 5.23
CA SER A 68 6.43 14.75 5.19
C SER A 68 7.64 14.45 6.09
N ARG A 69 7.46 13.67 7.17
CA ARG A 69 8.56 13.17 8.04
C ARG A 69 9.68 12.49 7.24
N PHE A 70 9.36 11.90 6.09
CA PHE A 70 10.29 11.12 5.29
C PHE A 70 11.15 11.94 4.32
N ARG A 71 10.79 13.20 4.00
CA ARG A 71 11.62 14.11 3.19
C ARG A 71 12.14 13.51 1.86
N ILE A 72 11.33 12.65 1.22
CA ILE A 72 11.64 11.96 -0.05
C ILE A 72 10.47 11.94 -1.05
N VAL A 73 9.31 12.52 -0.73
CA VAL A 73 8.11 12.49 -1.59
C VAL A 73 7.81 13.91 -2.07
N HIS A 74 7.97 14.15 -3.38
CA HIS A 74 7.67 15.43 -4.01
C HIS A 74 6.17 15.69 -4.11
N SER A 75 5.43 14.69 -4.61
CA SER A 75 3.97 14.70 -4.62
C SER A 75 3.43 13.28 -4.72
N PHE A 76 2.23 13.06 -4.17
CA PHE A 76 1.46 11.84 -4.42
C PHE A 76 -0.02 12.20 -4.57
N ARG A 77 -0.73 11.45 -5.41
CA ARG A 77 -2.18 11.54 -5.57
C ARG A 77 -2.81 10.16 -5.61
N TRP A 78 -3.85 9.96 -4.80
CA TRP A 78 -4.76 8.83 -4.88
C TRP A 78 -6.02 9.25 -5.63
N ALA A 79 -6.46 8.47 -6.61
CA ALA A 79 -7.74 8.68 -7.27
C ALA A 79 -8.47 7.34 -7.42
N ILE A 80 -9.80 7.35 -7.30
CA ILE A 80 -10.63 6.21 -7.71
C ILE A 80 -10.97 6.46 -9.18
N ILE A 81 -10.39 5.64 -10.07
CA ILE A 81 -10.84 5.54 -11.46
C ILE A 81 -12.12 4.72 -11.43
N GLU A 82 -13.24 5.40 -11.63
CA GLU A 82 -14.55 4.77 -11.81
C GLU A 82 -14.59 4.16 -13.23
N PRO A 83 -15.20 2.97 -13.43
CA PRO A 83 -15.36 2.40 -14.77
C PRO A 83 -16.12 3.38 -15.67
N LYS A 84 -15.74 3.44 -16.95
CA LYS A 84 -16.43 4.33 -17.90
C LYS A 84 -17.91 3.93 -18.05
N PRO A 85 -18.81 4.84 -18.46
CA PRO A 85 -20.21 4.49 -18.77
C PRO A 85 -20.39 3.41 -19.85
N ASP A 86 -19.37 3.21 -20.71
CA ASP A 86 -19.29 2.20 -21.77
C ASP A 86 -18.40 0.98 -21.41
N ALA A 87 -17.96 0.85 -20.16
CA ALA A 87 -17.07 -0.22 -19.72
C ALA A 87 -17.75 -1.61 -19.70
N PRO A 88 -16.99 -2.72 -19.89
CA PRO A 88 -17.48 -4.06 -19.66
C PRO A 88 -17.98 -4.23 -18.22
N LEU A 89 -19.15 -4.82 -18.02
CA LEU A 89 -19.69 -5.02 -16.68
C LEU A 89 -18.79 -5.98 -15.89
N GLY A 90 -18.53 -5.63 -14.63
CA GLY A 90 -17.52 -6.30 -13.81
C GLY A 90 -16.10 -5.75 -14.00
N GLU A 91 -15.88 -4.71 -14.85
CA GLU A 91 -14.66 -3.91 -14.72
C GLU A 91 -14.65 -3.24 -13.33
N PRO A 92 -13.67 -3.57 -12.47
CA PRO A 92 -13.64 -3.04 -11.11
C PRO A 92 -13.31 -1.55 -11.13
N HIS A 93 -13.79 -0.82 -10.12
CA HIS A 93 -13.23 0.49 -9.82
C HIS A 93 -11.74 0.30 -9.53
N LYS A 94 -10.88 1.14 -10.07
CA LYS A 94 -9.42 1.01 -9.89
C LYS A 94 -8.90 2.12 -9.00
N LEU A 95 -8.06 1.77 -8.04
CA LEU A 95 -7.32 2.73 -7.25
C LEU A 95 -6.04 3.11 -8.02
N LEU A 96 -6.00 4.36 -8.47
CA LEU A 96 -4.83 5.00 -9.04
C LEU A 96 -3.98 5.59 -7.90
N LEU A 97 -2.71 5.19 -7.82
CA LEU A 97 -1.64 6.04 -7.29
C LEU A 97 -0.89 6.67 -8.45
N ASN A 98 -0.48 7.92 -8.31
CA ASN A 98 0.77 8.37 -8.89
C ASN A 98 1.58 9.08 -7.80
N VAL A 99 2.87 8.77 -7.71
CA VAL A 99 3.79 9.36 -6.72
C VAL A 99 5.17 9.57 -7.34
N CYS A 100 5.73 10.75 -7.11
CA CYS A 100 7.08 11.13 -7.53
C CYS A 100 7.98 11.24 -6.30
N PHE A 101 9.10 10.53 -6.27
CA PHE A 101 9.93 10.37 -5.06
C PHE A 101 11.44 10.29 -5.34
N ASP A 102 12.21 10.55 -4.29
CA ASP A 102 13.66 10.69 -4.33
C ASP A 102 14.41 9.34 -4.26
N GLY A 103 14.59 8.69 -5.42
CA GLY A 103 15.62 7.66 -5.60
C GLY A 103 15.11 6.34 -6.18
N GLY A 104 15.85 5.26 -5.93
CA GLY A 104 15.48 3.93 -6.41
C GLY A 104 14.15 3.46 -5.83
N TRP A 105 13.37 2.75 -6.64
CA TRP A 105 12.02 2.27 -6.30
C TRP A 105 12.00 1.38 -5.05
N GLU A 106 12.94 0.42 -4.92
CA GLU A 106 12.90 -0.56 -3.82
C GLU A 106 13.20 0.05 -2.43
N PRO A 107 14.20 0.93 -2.25
CA PRO A 107 14.35 1.72 -1.03
C PRO A 107 13.12 2.53 -0.63
N TYR A 108 12.40 3.10 -1.61
CA TYR A 108 11.14 3.79 -1.33
C TYR A 108 10.03 2.81 -0.90
N MET A 109 9.91 1.66 -1.58
CA MET A 109 8.99 0.58 -1.16
C MET A 109 9.25 0.13 0.28
N ARG A 110 10.53 0.02 0.69
CA ARG A 110 10.89 -0.37 2.06
C ARG A 110 10.40 0.62 3.10
N VAL A 111 10.63 1.92 2.86
CA VAL A 111 10.16 3.01 3.73
C VAL A 111 8.65 2.98 3.89
N ILE A 112 7.90 2.76 2.80
CA ILE A 112 6.43 2.80 2.85
C ILE A 112 5.79 1.49 3.34
N TRP A 113 6.43 0.32 3.15
CA TRP A 113 6.00 -0.96 3.72
C TRP A 113 6.17 -0.98 5.24
N ASP A 114 7.32 -0.57 5.77
CA ASP A 114 7.50 -0.54 7.21
C ASP A 114 6.84 0.71 7.84
N GLN A 115 7.35 1.90 7.55
CA GLN A 115 7.03 3.06 8.38
C GLN A 115 5.76 3.82 7.96
N LEU A 116 5.31 3.70 6.70
CA LEU A 116 3.94 4.07 6.31
C LEU A 116 2.99 2.87 6.30
N GLY A 117 3.45 1.67 6.71
CA GLY A 117 2.74 0.41 6.51
C GLY A 117 1.29 0.44 6.96
N SER A 118 1.01 0.90 8.17
CA SER A 118 -0.36 0.98 8.71
C SER A 118 -1.22 2.02 7.99
N MET A 119 -0.65 3.18 7.63
CA MET A 119 -1.36 4.22 6.86
C MET A 119 -1.70 3.73 5.45
N LEU A 120 -0.79 2.98 4.81
CA LEU A 120 -1.05 2.31 3.55
C LEU A 120 -2.03 1.16 3.71
N ASP A 121 -1.97 0.37 4.78
CA ASP A 121 -2.94 -0.70 5.05
C ASP A 121 -4.37 -0.16 5.15
N LEU A 122 -4.57 0.99 5.81
CA LEU A 122 -5.87 1.67 5.83
C LEU A 122 -6.41 2.02 4.43
N ILE A 123 -5.54 2.23 3.43
CA ILE A 123 -5.91 2.51 2.04
C ILE A 123 -6.00 1.21 1.22
N LEU A 124 -4.94 0.39 1.24
CA LEU A 124 -4.71 -0.77 0.40
C LEU A 124 -5.40 -2.05 0.90
N CYS A 125 -5.91 -2.10 2.14
CA CYS A 125 -6.83 -3.18 2.56
C CYS A 125 -8.07 -3.28 1.65
N HIS A 126 -8.39 -2.24 0.87
CA HIS A 126 -9.42 -2.21 -0.15
C HIS A 126 -8.98 -2.70 -1.53
N ALA A 127 -7.70 -2.99 -1.77
CA ALA A 127 -7.17 -3.35 -3.09
C ALA A 127 -7.06 -4.88 -3.28
N GLU A 128 -7.37 -5.39 -4.46
CA GLU A 128 -7.45 -6.83 -4.71
C GLU A 128 -6.07 -7.51 -4.58
N GLY A 129 -6.04 -8.72 -4.00
CA GLY A 129 -4.80 -9.44 -3.72
C GLY A 129 -3.88 -8.82 -2.65
N TYR A 130 -4.17 -7.63 -2.13
CA TYR A 130 -3.32 -6.97 -1.13
C TYR A 130 -3.37 -7.69 0.22
N GLN A 131 -2.19 -7.93 0.79
CA GLN A 131 -1.97 -8.41 2.15
C GLN A 131 -1.41 -7.28 3.00
N LEU A 132 -1.86 -7.15 4.24
CA LEU A 132 -1.49 -6.01 5.11
C LEU A 132 0.02 -6.02 5.39
N ALA A 133 0.67 -4.86 5.33
CA ALA A 133 2.11 -4.68 5.51
C ALA A 133 2.61 -5.16 6.88
N LYS A 134 1.75 -5.12 7.91
CA LYS A 134 2.07 -5.68 9.25
C LYS A 134 1.77 -7.18 9.41
N GLU A 135 1.26 -7.84 8.38
CA GLU A 135 0.94 -9.28 8.31
C GLU A 135 1.55 -9.97 7.08
N THR A 136 2.31 -9.25 6.27
CA THR A 136 3.01 -9.75 5.09
C THR A 136 4.44 -9.22 5.04
N SER A 137 5.31 -10.00 4.41
CA SER A 137 6.72 -9.73 4.19
C SER A 137 6.95 -8.69 3.08
N PHE A 138 8.15 -8.09 3.09
CA PHE A 138 8.54 -7.12 2.08
C PHE A 138 8.56 -7.70 0.66
N GLU A 139 8.96 -8.97 0.48
CA GLU A 139 9.00 -9.61 -0.85
C GLU A 139 7.60 -9.70 -1.48
N ARG A 140 6.61 -10.18 -0.72
CA ARG A 140 5.20 -10.26 -1.16
C ARG A 140 4.61 -8.89 -1.42
N TYR A 141 4.89 -7.93 -0.54
CA TYR A 141 4.48 -6.54 -0.73
C TYR A 141 5.00 -6.00 -2.07
N LYS A 142 6.32 -6.08 -2.33
CA LYS A 142 6.89 -5.53 -3.57
C LYS A 142 6.44 -6.29 -4.83
N GLN A 143 6.24 -7.61 -4.75
CA GLN A 143 5.62 -8.39 -5.83
C GLN A 143 4.20 -7.89 -6.17
N TRP A 144 3.37 -7.63 -5.15
CA TRP A 144 2.02 -7.10 -5.34
C TRP A 144 2.02 -5.69 -5.96
N VAL A 145 2.96 -4.82 -5.57
CA VAL A 145 3.10 -3.49 -6.19
C VAL A 145 3.48 -3.62 -7.68
N ARG A 146 4.51 -4.42 -8.03
CA ARG A 146 4.93 -4.63 -9.43
C ARG A 146 3.83 -5.22 -10.31
N ALA A 147 2.98 -6.10 -9.78
CA ALA A 147 1.84 -6.64 -10.51
C ALA A 147 0.88 -5.52 -11.00
N HIS A 148 0.63 -4.51 -10.15
CA HIS A 148 -0.33 -3.43 -10.38
C HIS A 148 0.30 -2.10 -10.87
N GLU A 149 1.61 -2.01 -10.94
CA GLU A 149 2.33 -0.86 -11.52
C GLU A 149 2.01 -0.69 -13.02
N ILE A 150 1.98 0.54 -13.52
CA ILE A 150 1.95 0.82 -14.98
C ILE A 150 3.10 1.76 -15.37
N SER A 151 3.58 1.62 -16.59
CA SER A 151 4.63 2.48 -17.17
C SER A 151 4.14 3.92 -17.29
N ALA A 152 5.01 4.88 -16.95
CA ALA A 152 4.81 6.29 -17.27
C ALA A 152 5.61 6.63 -18.55
N ASP A 153 5.00 6.40 -19.71
CA ASP A 153 5.69 6.49 -21.02
C ASP A 153 6.24 7.90 -21.36
N PHE A 154 5.89 8.92 -20.56
CA PHE A 154 6.53 10.23 -20.56
C PHE A 154 6.57 10.81 -19.14
N LEU A 155 7.74 11.32 -18.72
CA LEU A 155 7.98 11.92 -17.40
C LEU A 155 8.74 13.25 -17.56
N TYR A 156 8.26 14.29 -16.86
CA TYR A 156 8.85 15.64 -16.92
C TYR A 156 8.99 16.25 -15.52
N PHE A 157 10.19 16.73 -15.22
CA PHE A 157 10.50 17.58 -14.07
C PHE A 157 11.38 18.74 -14.52
N GLU A 158 11.16 19.94 -13.96
CA GLU A 158 11.98 21.12 -14.26
C GLU A 158 13.41 20.99 -13.67
N SER A 159 13.54 20.42 -12.48
CA SER A 159 14.85 20.18 -11.85
C SER A 159 14.86 18.91 -11.00
N GLY A 160 15.93 18.10 -11.11
CA GLY A 160 16.19 16.95 -10.24
C GLY A 160 16.77 17.30 -8.86
N ARG A 161 16.29 18.38 -8.23
CA ARG A 161 16.61 18.69 -6.82
C ARG A 161 15.79 17.77 -5.92
N SER A 162 16.38 17.22 -4.87
CA SER A 162 15.62 16.38 -3.93
C SER A 162 14.70 17.19 -3.03
N THR A 163 13.75 16.54 -2.36
CA THR A 163 12.89 17.14 -1.33
C THR A 163 13.77 17.78 -0.24
N SER A 164 14.82 17.10 0.22
CA SER A 164 15.78 17.65 1.19
C SER A 164 16.55 18.86 0.66
N ASP A 165 16.87 18.94 -0.65
CA ASP A 165 17.55 20.11 -1.20
C ASP A 165 16.66 21.35 -1.21
N HIS A 166 15.34 21.19 -1.37
CA HIS A 166 14.39 22.29 -1.25
C HIS A 166 14.30 22.80 0.20
N GLU A 167 14.26 21.90 1.18
CA GLU A 167 14.31 22.26 2.61
C GLU A 167 15.64 22.96 2.97
N TYR A 168 16.76 22.44 2.49
CA TYR A 168 18.09 23.04 2.69
C TYR A 168 18.15 24.45 2.09
N LEU A 169 17.67 24.64 0.86
CA LEU A 169 17.69 25.93 0.17
C LEU A 169 16.77 26.95 0.85
N ALA A 170 15.59 26.56 1.32
CA ALA A 170 14.70 27.42 2.08
C ALA A 170 15.30 27.84 3.43
N ALA A 171 15.95 26.90 4.14
CA ALA A 171 16.66 27.20 5.39
C ALA A 171 17.88 28.13 5.17
N LEU A 172 18.60 27.95 4.06
CA LEU A 172 19.71 28.81 3.66
C LEU A 172 19.23 30.22 3.28
N GLU A 173 18.16 30.34 2.49
CA GLU A 173 17.54 31.61 2.12
C GLU A 173 17.04 32.38 3.35
N TRP A 174 16.45 31.69 4.32
CA TRP A 174 16.04 32.27 5.60
C TRP A 174 17.26 32.76 6.41
N GLN A 175 18.30 31.92 6.57
CA GLN A 175 19.54 32.34 7.24
C GLN A 175 20.19 33.54 6.57
N GLN A 176 20.21 33.61 5.23
CA GLN A 176 20.80 34.72 4.46
C GLN A 176 19.98 36.03 4.54
N ARG A 177 18.72 35.98 4.99
CA ARG A 177 17.87 37.17 5.23
C ARG A 177 17.96 37.66 6.68
N GLU A 178 17.99 36.75 7.65
CA GLU A 178 17.98 37.08 9.08
C GLU A 178 19.38 37.28 9.68
N LEU A 179 20.42 36.67 9.11
CA LEU A 179 21.81 36.78 9.58
C LEU A 179 22.64 37.66 8.64
N HIS A 180 23.58 38.44 9.19
CA HIS A 180 24.41 39.34 8.40
C HIS A 180 25.22 38.59 7.31
N PRO A 181 25.24 39.06 6.04
CA PRO A 181 25.84 38.33 4.90
C PRO A 181 27.37 38.11 4.89
N SER A 182 28.06 38.25 6.02
CA SER A 182 29.54 38.26 6.10
C SER A 182 30.16 36.94 6.58
N ASN A 183 29.37 35.87 6.77
CA ASN A 183 29.87 34.59 7.30
C ASN A 183 29.18 33.37 6.67
N ASP A 184 29.92 32.58 5.88
CA ASP A 184 29.45 31.32 5.26
C ASP A 184 29.48 30.11 6.21
N LEU A 185 29.99 30.25 7.45
CA LEU A 185 30.11 29.14 8.39
C LEU A 185 28.76 28.50 8.77
N PRO A 186 27.67 29.24 9.06
CA PRO A 186 26.36 28.65 9.32
C PRO A 186 25.84 27.84 8.12
N ALA A 187 26.07 28.30 6.90
CA ALA A 187 25.70 27.60 5.68
C ALA A 187 26.53 26.33 5.45
N THR A 188 27.76 26.26 5.96
CA THR A 188 28.62 25.06 5.90
C THR A 188 28.29 24.05 7.02
N GLN A 189 27.73 24.52 8.14
CA GLN A 189 27.22 23.69 9.24
C GLN A 189 25.70 23.38 9.11
N LEU A 190 25.04 23.82 8.02
CA LEU A 190 23.61 23.62 7.81
C LEU A 190 23.29 22.16 7.43
N HIS A 191 22.37 21.56 8.17
CA HIS A 191 22.01 20.14 8.06
C HIS A 191 20.49 19.97 8.19
N THR A 192 19.84 19.45 7.15
CA THR A 192 18.42 19.07 7.16
C THR A 192 18.20 17.82 8.01
N GLY A 193 17.02 17.65 8.61
CA GLY A 193 16.69 16.40 9.30
C GLY A 193 16.77 15.22 8.33
N LEU A 194 17.29 14.08 8.78
CA LEU A 194 17.37 12.88 7.93
C LEU A 194 15.95 12.30 7.71
N PRO A 195 15.71 11.55 6.61
CA PRO A 195 14.46 10.84 6.38
C PRO A 195 13.98 10.05 7.60
N GLY A 196 12.76 10.33 8.07
CA GLY A 196 12.15 9.69 9.23
C GLY A 196 12.33 10.43 10.56
N ALA A 197 13.21 11.44 10.65
CA ALA A 197 13.45 12.19 11.88
C ALA A 197 12.30 13.18 12.21
N SER A 198 11.86 13.15 13.48
CA SER A 198 10.91 14.08 14.09
C SER A 198 11.60 15.03 15.09
N ASN A 199 10.92 16.11 15.47
CA ASN A 199 11.36 16.96 16.58
C ASN A 199 11.00 16.30 17.93
N PRO A 200 11.76 16.53 19.02
CA PRO A 200 11.38 16.07 20.36
C PRO A 200 10.04 16.66 20.82
N LEU A 201 9.21 15.83 21.46
CA LEU A 201 7.93 16.28 22.03
C LEU A 201 8.14 17.04 23.36
N PRO A 202 7.19 17.90 23.78
CA PRO A 202 7.27 18.60 25.07
C PRO A 202 7.33 17.63 26.26
N ASP A 203 8.36 17.76 27.09
CA ASP A 203 8.56 16.92 28.26
C ASP A 203 7.54 17.19 29.39
N THR A 204 7.59 16.39 30.46
CA THR A 204 6.63 16.46 31.58
C THR A 204 6.68 17.76 32.40
N SER A 205 7.75 18.57 32.30
CA SER A 205 7.80 19.92 32.88
C SER A 205 6.96 20.92 32.06
N GLN A 206 6.71 20.64 30.78
CA GLN A 206 6.02 21.52 29.83
C GLN A 206 4.51 21.20 29.74
N MET A 207 3.87 20.91 30.87
CA MET A 207 2.49 20.40 30.93
C MET A 207 1.45 21.23 30.16
N PRO A 208 1.47 22.59 30.16
CA PRO A 208 0.56 23.38 29.33
C PRO A 208 0.73 23.15 27.83
N ALA A 209 1.96 22.92 27.36
CA ALA A 209 2.25 22.61 25.96
C ALA A 209 1.82 21.18 25.59
N ARG A 210 2.07 20.19 26.47
CA ARG A 210 1.54 18.81 26.32
C ARG A 210 0.02 18.82 26.18
N MET A 211 -0.67 19.53 27.08
CA MET A 211 -2.13 19.67 27.06
C MET A 211 -2.62 20.37 25.78
N ALA A 212 -2.02 21.50 25.40
CA ALA A 212 -2.41 22.24 24.19
C ALA A 212 -2.19 21.41 22.90
N MET A 213 -1.14 20.59 22.85
CA MET A 213 -0.89 19.66 21.73
C MET A 213 -1.93 18.53 21.72
N ALA A 214 -2.18 17.87 22.85
CA ALA A 214 -3.19 16.82 22.98
C ALA A 214 -4.59 17.30 22.53
N LEU A 215 -5.02 18.47 23.01
CA LEU A 215 -6.31 19.08 22.65
C LEU A 215 -6.44 19.33 21.13
N ARG A 216 -5.37 19.81 20.48
CA ARG A 216 -5.34 20.04 19.02
C ARG A 216 -5.41 18.74 18.20
N GLY A 217 -5.04 17.59 18.78
CA GLY A 217 -5.15 16.29 18.13
C GLY A 217 -6.55 15.66 18.20
N LEU A 218 -7.42 16.11 19.13
CA LEU A 218 -8.75 15.52 19.32
C LEU A 218 -9.67 15.59 18.08
N PRO A 219 -9.72 16.69 17.30
CA PRO A 219 -10.51 16.73 16.06
C PRO A 219 -10.01 15.73 15.00
N ALA A 220 -8.69 15.50 14.95
CA ALA A 220 -8.09 14.53 14.05
C ALA A 220 -8.42 13.09 14.47
N LEU A 221 -8.33 12.80 15.78
CA LEU A 221 -8.76 11.53 16.34
C LEU A 221 -10.27 11.29 16.12
N ALA A 222 -11.11 12.29 16.35
CA ALA A 222 -12.55 12.19 16.10
C ALA A 222 -12.86 11.87 14.63
N THR A 223 -12.18 12.54 13.69
CA THR A 223 -12.32 12.31 12.24
C THR A 223 -11.98 10.86 11.87
N LEU A 224 -10.88 10.31 12.40
CA LEU A 224 -10.52 8.90 12.19
C LEU A 224 -11.52 7.95 12.88
N TYR A 225 -11.93 8.26 14.11
CA TYR A 225 -12.89 7.46 14.88
C TYR A 225 -14.26 7.36 14.19
N THR A 226 -14.69 8.34 13.39
CA THR A 226 -15.93 8.20 12.58
C THR A 226 -15.92 6.99 11.65
N LEU A 227 -14.74 6.47 11.30
CA LEU A 227 -14.56 5.31 10.42
C LEU A 227 -14.62 3.97 11.17
N GLU A 228 -14.55 3.94 12.51
CA GLU A 228 -14.40 2.72 13.33
C GLU A 228 -15.45 1.66 13.03
N ARG A 229 -16.71 2.09 12.84
CA ARG A 229 -17.84 1.24 12.48
C ARG A 229 -17.66 0.45 11.17
N TYR A 230 -16.75 0.88 10.30
CA TYR A 230 -16.40 0.24 9.03
C TYR A 230 -15.17 -0.69 9.11
N PHE A 231 -14.57 -0.82 10.29
CA PHE A 231 -13.40 -1.65 10.59
C PHE A 231 -13.66 -2.51 11.84
N LEU A 232 -14.58 -3.47 11.71
CA LEU A 232 -14.96 -4.37 12.81
C LEU A 232 -13.72 -5.16 13.29
N ALA A 233 -13.41 -5.11 14.59
CA ALA A 233 -12.19 -5.71 15.14
C ALA A 233 -12.01 -7.23 14.92
N GLY A 234 -13.07 -7.95 14.56
CA GLY A 234 -13.04 -9.38 14.18
C GLY A 234 -12.94 -9.65 12.67
N ALA A 235 -12.84 -8.62 11.83
CA ALA A 235 -12.61 -8.72 10.40
C ALA A 235 -11.10 -8.82 10.08
N PRO A 236 -10.70 -9.42 8.95
CA PRO A 236 -9.29 -9.51 8.55
C PRO A 236 -8.58 -8.15 8.41
N ASP A 237 -9.34 -7.09 8.15
CA ASP A 237 -8.87 -5.71 8.05
C ASP A 237 -9.22 -4.83 9.26
N GLY A 238 -9.85 -5.39 10.30
CA GLY A 238 -10.37 -4.65 11.46
C GLY A 238 -9.32 -3.85 12.22
N LEU A 239 -8.07 -4.30 12.22
CA LEU A 239 -6.96 -3.62 12.89
C LEU A 239 -6.34 -2.47 12.06
N CYS A 240 -6.69 -2.32 10.77
CA CYS A 240 -6.08 -1.32 9.90
C CYS A 240 -6.27 0.11 10.44
N LEU A 241 -7.51 0.47 10.82
CA LEU A 241 -7.81 1.83 11.27
C LEU A 241 -7.13 2.18 12.59
N ILE A 242 -7.09 1.28 13.57
CA ILE A 242 -6.46 1.58 14.87
C ILE A 242 -4.93 1.60 14.77
N ARG A 243 -4.32 0.72 13.97
CA ARG A 243 -2.88 0.80 13.64
C ARG A 243 -2.58 2.12 12.93
N ALA A 244 -3.31 2.45 11.88
CA ALA A 244 -3.14 3.69 11.13
C ALA A 244 -3.35 4.94 11.98
N ALA A 245 -4.38 4.98 12.84
CA ALA A 245 -4.64 6.14 13.68
C ALA A 245 -3.53 6.37 14.71
N ARG A 246 -2.99 5.30 15.30
CA ARG A 246 -1.86 5.39 16.24
C ARG A 246 -0.54 5.78 15.57
N ASP A 247 -0.32 5.38 14.32
CA ASP A 247 0.86 5.80 13.54
C ASP A 247 0.72 7.23 12.97
N ILE A 248 -0.49 7.65 12.58
CA ILE A 248 -0.81 9.00 12.07
C ILE A 248 -0.80 10.05 13.20
N LEU A 249 -1.21 9.66 14.42
CA LEU A 249 -1.27 10.51 15.60
C LEU A 249 -0.30 10.00 16.68
N PHE A 250 0.91 9.63 16.28
CA PHE A 250 1.91 9.05 17.19
C PHE A 250 2.25 9.99 18.35
N GLU A 251 2.18 11.32 18.14
CA GLU A 251 2.36 12.30 19.21
C GLU A 251 1.30 12.17 20.32
N LEU A 252 0.07 11.74 20.01
CA LEU A 252 -0.95 11.44 21.04
C LEU A 252 -0.67 10.14 21.80
N VAL A 253 0.05 9.19 21.19
CA VAL A 253 0.49 7.95 21.85
C VAL A 253 1.63 8.25 22.84
N GLU A 254 2.62 9.04 22.42
CA GLU A 254 3.75 9.47 23.25
C GLU A 254 3.38 10.53 24.33
N LEU A 255 2.26 11.24 24.13
CA LEU A 255 1.76 12.20 25.11
C LEU A 255 1.08 11.56 26.35
N ASP A 256 0.70 10.29 26.30
CA ASP A 256 -0.16 9.60 27.27
C ASP A 256 -1.50 10.32 27.53
N THR A 257 -2.44 10.09 26.62
CA THR A 257 -3.82 10.61 26.72
C THR A 257 -4.63 10.06 27.90
N ALA A 258 -4.24 8.92 28.48
CA ALA A 258 -4.88 8.38 29.67
C ALA A 258 -4.46 9.14 30.94
N SER A 259 -3.19 9.54 31.03
CA SER A 259 -2.68 10.43 32.09
C SER A 259 -3.19 11.87 31.93
N LEU A 260 -3.23 12.41 30.70
CA LEU A 260 -3.69 13.78 30.43
C LEU A 260 -5.20 13.97 30.58
N PHE A 261 -6.02 12.96 30.29
CA PHE A 261 -7.49 13.04 30.33
C PHE A 261 -8.10 12.02 31.31
N PRO A 262 -7.99 12.24 32.63
CA PRO A 262 -8.44 11.29 33.64
C PRO A 262 -9.97 11.12 33.67
N PRO A 263 -10.48 10.02 34.24
CA PRO A 263 -11.91 9.84 34.53
C PRO A 263 -12.50 11.02 35.32
N ALA A 264 -13.78 11.33 35.08
CA ALA A 264 -14.50 12.51 35.58
C ALA A 264 -13.99 13.89 35.08
N SER A 265 -13.07 13.93 34.09
CA SER A 265 -12.88 15.13 33.27
C SER A 265 -14.06 15.30 32.31
N PRO A 266 -14.73 16.47 32.22
CA PRO A 266 -15.81 16.70 31.26
C PRO A 266 -15.41 16.45 29.80
N LEU A 267 -14.12 16.63 29.49
CA LEU A 267 -13.57 16.30 28.17
C LEU A 267 -13.44 14.78 27.98
N ARG A 268 -13.00 14.05 29.01
CA ARG A 268 -12.95 12.58 28.95
C ARG A 268 -14.37 12.00 28.82
N GLU A 269 -15.36 12.61 29.47
CA GLU A 269 -16.78 12.23 29.33
C GLU A 269 -17.34 12.53 27.92
N ALA A 270 -17.07 13.71 27.36
CA ALA A 270 -17.51 14.09 26.01
C ALA A 270 -16.93 13.17 24.90
N TYR A 271 -15.70 12.68 25.08
CA TYR A 271 -14.97 11.94 24.05
C TYR A 271 -14.59 10.49 24.45
N TYR A 272 -15.20 9.91 25.49
CA TYR A 272 -14.70 8.66 26.10
C TYR A 272 -14.49 7.52 25.11
N ARG A 273 -15.41 7.33 24.15
CA ARG A 273 -15.36 6.21 23.19
C ARG A 273 -14.17 6.28 22.24
N MET A 274 -13.80 7.46 21.77
CA MET A 274 -12.68 7.58 20.82
C MET A 274 -11.32 7.45 21.52
N LEU A 275 -11.23 7.89 22.78
CA LEU A 275 -10.04 7.74 23.61
C LEU A 275 -9.85 6.28 24.06
N ASP A 276 -10.90 5.65 24.61
CA ASP A 276 -10.90 4.22 24.97
C ASP A 276 -10.68 3.30 23.75
N TRP A 277 -11.10 3.72 22.55
CA TRP A 277 -10.73 3.03 21.31
C TRP A 277 -9.23 3.21 20.99
N PHE A 278 -8.73 4.44 20.95
CA PHE A 278 -7.37 4.78 20.54
C PHE A 278 -6.27 4.22 21.44
N GLU A 279 -6.49 4.24 22.76
CA GLU A 279 -5.49 3.86 23.76
C GLU A 279 -5.16 2.36 23.73
N LYS A 280 -6.04 1.51 23.18
CA LYS A 280 -5.82 0.07 23.03
C LYS A 280 -4.70 -0.23 22.02
N ALA A 281 -3.66 -0.92 22.48
CA ALA A 281 -2.57 -1.38 21.61
C ALA A 281 -3.04 -2.57 20.75
N PRO A 282 -2.92 -2.51 19.40
CA PRO A 282 -3.23 -3.64 18.54
C PRO A 282 -2.17 -4.75 18.68
N PRO A 283 -2.53 -6.03 18.50
CA PRO A 283 -1.58 -7.14 18.59
C PRO A 283 -0.53 -7.08 17.47
N LYS A 284 0.71 -7.41 17.84
CA LYS A 284 1.84 -7.61 16.93
C LYS A 284 1.76 -9.02 16.33
N VAL A 285 2.02 -9.13 15.03
CA VAL A 285 2.01 -10.42 14.31
C VAL A 285 3.45 -10.82 14.01
N GLU A 286 3.78 -12.09 14.21
CA GLU A 286 5.09 -12.66 13.89
C GLU A 286 5.01 -13.41 12.55
N LEU A 287 5.96 -13.13 11.65
CA LEU A 287 6.06 -13.80 10.36
C LEU A 287 6.94 -15.06 10.50
N PRO A 288 6.51 -16.23 9.97
CA PRO A 288 7.29 -17.46 10.09
C PRO A 288 8.56 -17.38 9.23
N ALA A 289 9.72 -17.34 9.87
CA ALA A 289 11.01 -17.39 9.18
C ALA A 289 11.34 -18.82 8.75
N ARG A 290 11.78 -19.00 7.49
CA ARG A 290 12.35 -20.26 7.03
C ARG A 290 13.74 -20.47 7.63
N ALA A 291 14.11 -21.72 7.89
CA ALA A 291 15.50 -22.10 8.08
C ALA A 291 16.16 -22.41 6.73
N LEU A 292 17.43 -22.07 6.57
CA LEU A 292 18.28 -22.50 5.47
C LEU A 292 19.65 -22.88 6.04
N ASP A 293 20.09 -24.11 5.82
CA ASP A 293 21.37 -24.59 6.36
C ASP A 293 22.54 -23.83 5.74
N TYR A 294 23.45 -23.33 6.57
CA TYR A 294 24.66 -22.64 6.14
C TYR A 294 25.87 -23.58 6.18
N SER A 295 26.71 -23.51 5.15
CA SER A 295 28.00 -24.19 5.08
C SER A 295 28.96 -23.37 4.23
N ASP A 296 30.16 -23.10 4.75
CA ASP A 296 31.22 -22.39 4.01
C ASP A 296 31.70 -23.19 2.77
N ALA A 297 31.39 -24.49 2.70
CA ALA A 297 31.66 -25.33 1.53
C ALA A 297 30.66 -25.12 0.37
N ASP A 298 29.55 -24.40 0.59
CA ASP A 298 28.56 -24.07 -0.45
C ASP A 298 28.79 -22.69 -1.09
N ILE A 299 29.57 -21.83 -0.43
CA ILE A 299 29.79 -20.43 -0.82
C ILE A 299 31.05 -20.34 -1.69
N GLN A 300 31.05 -19.49 -2.73
CA GLN A 300 32.27 -19.22 -3.50
C GLN A 300 33.31 -18.46 -2.67
N GLY A 301 34.54 -18.95 -2.66
CA GLY A 301 35.65 -18.40 -1.89
C GLY A 301 36.15 -17.04 -2.36
N GLY A 302 36.97 -16.37 -1.54
CA GLY A 302 37.47 -15.03 -1.86
C GLY A 302 36.40 -13.94 -1.91
N MET A 303 35.18 -14.27 -1.45
CA MET A 303 34.03 -13.38 -1.32
C MET A 303 33.93 -12.91 0.12
N LEU A 304 33.50 -13.76 1.07
CA LEU A 304 33.30 -13.37 2.47
C LEU A 304 34.65 -13.11 3.14
N THR A 305 35.58 -14.07 3.11
CA THR A 305 37.00 -13.87 3.39
C THR A 305 37.72 -13.44 2.11
N ALA A 306 38.69 -12.54 2.20
CA ALA A 306 39.54 -12.19 1.06
C ALA A 306 40.69 -13.20 0.91
N TYR A 307 41.00 -13.63 -0.32
CA TYR A 307 42.18 -14.48 -0.57
C TYR A 307 43.46 -13.79 -0.06
N PRO A 308 44.33 -14.49 0.70
CA PRO A 308 45.39 -13.83 1.46
C PRO A 308 46.49 -13.25 0.58
N ASP A 309 46.98 -14.01 -0.39
CA ASP A 309 48.27 -13.80 -1.06
C ASP A 309 48.17 -13.25 -2.48
N LEU A 310 47.01 -12.72 -2.89
CA LEU A 310 46.79 -12.17 -4.23
C LEU A 310 47.86 -11.14 -4.62
N GLN A 311 48.32 -11.23 -5.87
CA GLN A 311 49.23 -10.30 -6.54
C GLN A 311 48.62 -9.78 -7.85
N GLY A 312 47.97 -10.66 -8.63
CA GLY A 312 47.41 -10.31 -9.94
C GLY A 312 46.24 -11.21 -10.36
N GLY A 313 45.83 -11.06 -11.63
CA GLY A 313 44.79 -11.87 -12.25
C GLY A 313 44.18 -11.23 -13.49
N ALA A 314 43.08 -11.81 -13.96
CA ALA A 314 42.19 -11.18 -14.93
C ALA A 314 40.72 -11.48 -14.62
N MET A 315 39.87 -10.54 -14.99
CA MET A 315 38.43 -10.69 -15.09
C MET A 315 38.10 -10.97 -16.56
N VAL A 316 37.66 -12.20 -16.84
CA VAL A 316 37.37 -12.68 -18.19
C VAL A 316 35.87 -12.57 -18.44
N LEU A 317 35.48 -11.89 -19.53
CA LEU A 317 34.09 -11.72 -19.95
C LEU A 317 33.80 -12.71 -21.07
N LEU A 318 32.81 -13.58 -20.88
CA LEU A 318 32.52 -14.71 -21.77
C LEU A 318 31.07 -14.71 -22.30
N ARG A 319 30.90 -15.35 -23.46
CA ARG A 319 29.62 -15.63 -24.11
C ARG A 319 29.38 -17.13 -24.18
N VAL A 320 28.15 -17.55 -23.91
CA VAL A 320 27.70 -18.93 -24.20
C VAL A 320 27.46 -19.06 -25.70
N THR A 321 28.12 -20.01 -26.35
CA THR A 321 27.93 -20.32 -27.79
C THR A 321 27.22 -21.66 -28.00
N GLN A 322 27.34 -22.60 -27.06
CA GLN A 322 26.64 -23.88 -27.07
C GLN A 322 26.07 -24.16 -25.66
N ALA A 323 24.78 -23.87 -25.46
CA ALA A 323 24.15 -23.92 -24.14
C ALA A 323 24.32 -25.26 -23.40
N ALA A 324 24.15 -26.40 -24.10
CA ALA A 324 24.31 -27.72 -23.50
C ALA A 324 25.74 -28.00 -23.01
N LYS A 325 26.77 -27.61 -23.79
CA LYS A 325 28.18 -27.74 -23.37
C LYS A 325 28.51 -26.78 -22.23
N ALA A 326 28.00 -25.55 -22.28
CA ALA A 326 28.18 -24.57 -21.22
C ALA A 326 27.55 -25.04 -19.89
N LEU A 327 26.33 -25.60 -19.91
CA LEU A 327 25.70 -26.20 -18.74
C LEU A 327 26.55 -27.36 -18.16
N ALA A 328 27.01 -28.28 -19.01
CA ALA A 328 27.87 -29.38 -18.59
C ALA A 328 29.18 -28.87 -17.96
N TYR A 329 29.88 -27.94 -18.62
CA TYR A 329 31.10 -27.32 -18.11
C TYR A 329 30.87 -26.61 -16.77
N LEU A 330 29.90 -25.70 -16.69
CA LEU A 330 29.64 -24.88 -15.50
C LEU A 330 29.19 -25.72 -14.30
N SER A 331 28.44 -26.81 -14.51
CA SER A 331 28.04 -27.74 -13.44
C SER A 331 29.20 -28.61 -12.91
N SER A 332 30.29 -28.74 -13.67
CA SER A 332 31.51 -29.48 -13.31
C SER A 332 32.71 -28.59 -12.94
N LEU A 333 32.56 -27.26 -13.05
CA LEU A 333 33.64 -26.30 -12.87
C LEU A 333 34.13 -26.26 -11.42
N THR A 334 35.41 -26.61 -11.22
CA THR A 334 36.07 -26.49 -9.92
C THR A 334 36.32 -25.01 -9.58
N LEU A 335 35.49 -24.48 -8.68
CA LEU A 335 35.68 -23.18 -8.02
C LEU A 335 36.20 -23.40 -6.59
N ASN A 336 36.84 -22.38 -6.03
CA ASN A 336 37.20 -22.37 -4.61
C ASN A 336 35.95 -22.15 -3.75
N SER A 337 35.87 -22.82 -2.60
CA SER A 337 34.87 -22.51 -1.57
C SER A 337 35.37 -21.49 -0.55
N GLU A 338 34.44 -20.92 0.22
CA GLU A 338 34.76 -20.10 1.40
C GLU A 338 35.51 -20.94 2.44
N ALA A 339 35.12 -22.20 2.65
CA ALA A 339 35.85 -23.16 3.48
C ALA A 339 37.32 -23.35 3.05
N ASP A 340 37.58 -23.48 1.74
CA ASP A 340 38.95 -23.54 1.20
C ASP A 340 39.73 -22.24 1.48
N THR A 341 39.03 -21.10 1.43
CA THR A 341 39.60 -19.76 1.66
C THR A 341 40.00 -19.58 3.12
N MET A 342 39.11 -19.90 4.05
CA MET A 342 39.36 -19.87 5.49
C MET A 342 40.47 -20.85 5.92
N ALA A 343 40.57 -22.00 5.25
CA ALA A 343 41.65 -22.97 5.44
C ALA A 343 42.99 -22.56 4.77
N GLY A 344 43.06 -21.42 4.07
CA GLY A 344 44.27 -20.95 3.37
C GLY A 344 44.70 -21.84 2.19
N LYS A 345 43.81 -22.69 1.69
CA LYS A 345 44.10 -23.72 0.68
C LYS A 345 44.31 -23.10 -0.70
N LYS A 346 45.46 -23.39 -1.32
CA LYS A 346 45.80 -22.87 -2.65
C LYS A 346 45.36 -23.82 -3.78
N PRO A 347 44.86 -23.30 -4.91
CA PRO A 347 44.65 -24.07 -6.14
C PRO A 347 45.95 -24.72 -6.63
N ALA A 348 45.88 -25.93 -7.16
CA ALA A 348 47.05 -26.67 -7.63
C ALA A 348 47.74 -26.02 -8.85
N ASP A 349 47.00 -25.23 -9.64
CA ASP A 349 47.49 -24.45 -10.77
C ASP A 349 47.74 -22.96 -10.44
N GLY A 350 47.59 -22.57 -9.17
CA GLY A 350 47.77 -21.20 -8.69
C GLY A 350 46.61 -20.23 -8.96
N PHE A 351 45.55 -20.63 -9.67
CA PHE A 351 44.45 -19.74 -10.04
C PHE A 351 43.20 -19.94 -9.19
N TYR A 352 42.96 -18.98 -8.28
CA TYR A 352 41.70 -18.86 -7.56
C TYR A 352 40.58 -18.49 -8.53
N ARG A 353 39.47 -19.22 -8.48
CA ARG A 353 38.37 -19.10 -9.45
C ARG A 353 37.07 -18.67 -8.80
N ASN A 354 36.42 -17.67 -9.41
CA ASN A 354 35.06 -17.25 -9.11
C ASN A 354 34.26 -17.06 -10.39
N LEU A 355 32.95 -17.33 -10.33
CA LEU A 355 32.02 -17.28 -11.45
C LEU A 355 30.80 -16.42 -11.11
N ALA A 356 30.42 -15.54 -12.04
CA ALA A 356 29.16 -14.80 -11.97
C ALA A 356 28.45 -14.81 -13.35
N LEU A 357 27.11 -14.82 -13.34
CA LEU A 357 26.24 -14.95 -14.51
C LEU A 357 25.46 -13.64 -14.73
N SER A 358 25.29 -13.19 -15.97
CA SER A 358 24.36 -12.08 -16.28
C SER A 358 22.96 -12.60 -16.55
N LEU A 359 21.95 -11.72 -16.59
CA LEU A 359 20.59 -12.10 -16.99
C LEU A 359 20.55 -12.66 -18.43
N SER A 360 21.30 -12.07 -19.36
CA SER A 360 21.41 -12.57 -20.73
C SER A 360 22.09 -13.93 -20.78
N GLY A 361 23.05 -14.21 -19.89
CA GLY A 361 23.64 -15.53 -19.73
C GLY A 361 22.69 -16.57 -19.18
N LEU A 362 21.94 -16.27 -18.13
CA LEU A 362 20.91 -17.16 -17.60
C LEU A 362 19.87 -17.52 -18.68
N ARG A 363 19.42 -16.52 -19.46
CA ARG A 363 18.53 -16.73 -20.61
C ARG A 363 19.19 -17.58 -21.71
N ALA A 364 20.46 -17.33 -22.03
CA ALA A 364 21.21 -18.09 -23.04
C ALA A 364 21.58 -19.53 -22.60
N LEU A 365 21.54 -19.81 -21.29
CA LEU A 365 21.64 -21.15 -20.71
C LEU A 365 20.27 -21.85 -20.67
N GLY A 366 19.17 -21.17 -21.02
CA GLY A 366 17.82 -21.73 -21.12
C GLY A 366 16.93 -21.52 -19.88
N VAL A 367 17.34 -20.71 -18.91
CA VAL A 367 16.52 -20.45 -17.70
C VAL A 367 15.20 -19.80 -18.10
N SER A 368 14.09 -20.38 -17.62
CA SER A 368 12.74 -19.95 -18.00
C SER A 368 12.45 -18.52 -17.56
N ASN A 369 11.63 -17.79 -18.33
CA ASN A 369 11.21 -16.44 -17.92
C ASN A 369 10.56 -16.45 -16.52
N THR A 370 9.80 -17.49 -16.17
CA THR A 370 9.19 -17.66 -14.84
C THR A 370 10.20 -17.79 -13.69
N ARG A 371 11.44 -18.24 -13.94
CA ARG A 371 12.53 -18.20 -12.96
C ARG A 371 13.34 -16.90 -13.06
N LEU A 372 13.52 -16.34 -14.26
CA LEU A 372 14.17 -15.03 -14.44
C LEU A 372 13.39 -13.90 -13.75
N GLU A 373 12.06 -13.97 -13.73
CA GLU A 373 11.17 -13.03 -13.02
C GLU A 373 11.25 -13.12 -11.48
N ARG A 374 12.00 -14.09 -10.92
CA ARG A 374 12.31 -14.15 -9.47
C ARG A 374 13.53 -13.32 -9.06
N PHE A 375 14.29 -12.78 -10.02
CA PHE A 375 15.43 -11.90 -9.73
C PHE A 375 14.98 -10.47 -9.37
N PRO A 376 15.77 -9.71 -8.59
CA PRO A 376 15.42 -8.32 -8.26
C PRO A 376 15.52 -7.43 -9.51
N GLN A 377 14.57 -6.49 -9.66
CA GLN A 377 14.43 -5.63 -10.85
C GLN A 377 15.73 -4.96 -11.33
N PRO A 378 16.63 -4.42 -10.47
CA PRO A 378 17.90 -3.84 -10.95
C PRO A 378 18.80 -4.83 -11.71
N PHE A 379 18.80 -6.11 -11.33
CA PHE A 379 19.54 -7.15 -12.06
C PHE A 379 18.88 -7.51 -13.40
N ILE A 380 17.55 -7.38 -13.48
CA ILE A 380 16.78 -7.61 -14.71
C ILE A 380 16.96 -6.45 -15.70
N GLU A 381 16.96 -5.21 -15.22
CA GLU A 381 17.19 -4.00 -16.02
C GLU A 381 18.64 -3.84 -16.46
N GLY A 382 19.60 -4.18 -15.58
CA GLY A 382 21.03 -4.01 -15.82
C GLY A 382 21.51 -2.56 -15.65
N MET A 383 22.79 -2.40 -15.28
CA MET A 383 23.34 -1.11 -14.81
C MET A 383 23.16 0.06 -15.80
N GLU A 384 23.13 -0.19 -17.11
CA GLU A 384 22.91 0.84 -18.13
C GLU A 384 21.54 1.53 -17.99
N ALA A 385 20.47 0.76 -17.77
CA ALA A 385 19.13 1.29 -17.54
C ALA A 385 19.01 2.00 -16.17
N ARG A 386 19.83 1.59 -15.19
CA ARG A 386 19.88 2.17 -13.83
C ARG A 386 20.63 3.49 -13.73
N ALA A 387 21.25 3.97 -14.82
CA ALA A 387 22.17 5.11 -14.80
C ALA A 387 21.60 6.38 -14.13
N GLY A 388 20.29 6.65 -14.24
CA GLY A 388 19.64 7.79 -13.58
C GLY A 388 19.67 7.70 -12.04
N VAL A 389 19.26 6.58 -11.45
CA VAL A 389 19.32 6.30 -10.00
C VAL A 389 20.75 6.36 -9.49
N LEU A 390 21.70 5.80 -10.24
CA LEU A 390 23.13 5.81 -9.89
C LEU A 390 23.77 7.20 -9.98
N GLY A 391 23.11 8.18 -10.63
CA GLY A 391 23.68 9.48 -10.95
C GLY A 391 24.77 9.42 -12.03
N ASP A 392 24.81 8.35 -12.83
CA ASP A 392 25.66 8.19 -14.00
C ASP A 392 25.14 9.04 -15.17
N VAL A 393 25.25 10.36 -15.00
CA VAL A 393 24.78 11.38 -15.95
C VAL A 393 25.95 12.07 -16.65
N ARG A 394 25.64 12.88 -17.66
CA ARG A 394 26.64 13.64 -18.45
C ARG A 394 27.71 12.70 -19.01
N HIS A 395 28.98 12.87 -18.65
CA HIS A 395 30.09 12.05 -19.18
C HIS A 395 30.14 10.62 -18.62
N ASN A 396 29.48 10.33 -17.49
CA ASN A 396 29.36 8.97 -16.94
C ASN A 396 28.14 8.21 -17.52
N HIS A 397 27.32 8.85 -18.36
CA HIS A 397 26.13 8.22 -18.94
C HIS A 397 26.51 7.11 -19.95
N PRO A 398 25.79 5.96 -20.02
CA PRO A 398 26.13 4.80 -20.85
C PRO A 398 26.48 5.11 -22.31
N ARG A 399 25.83 6.12 -22.92
CA ARG A 399 26.14 6.64 -24.27
C ARG A 399 27.63 7.03 -24.49
N TYR A 400 28.38 7.31 -23.43
CA TYR A 400 29.79 7.70 -23.47
C TYR A 400 30.73 6.65 -22.85
N TRP A 401 30.21 5.49 -22.44
CA TRP A 401 31.03 4.39 -21.95
C TRP A 401 31.97 3.90 -23.06
N LYS A 402 33.24 3.67 -22.71
CA LYS A 402 34.27 3.13 -23.61
C LYS A 402 34.06 1.65 -23.92
N LEU A 403 33.32 0.95 -23.03
CA LEU A 403 33.04 -0.49 -23.04
C LEU A 403 34.32 -1.37 -22.94
N PRO A 404 34.20 -2.68 -22.64
CA PRO A 404 35.29 -3.62 -22.85
C PRO A 404 35.59 -3.75 -24.35
N THR A 405 36.83 -4.04 -24.73
CA THR A 405 37.21 -4.28 -26.14
C THR A 405 37.56 -5.75 -26.38
N ARG A 406 37.40 -6.20 -27.63
CA ARG A 406 37.78 -7.53 -28.10
C ARG A 406 39.29 -7.65 -28.23
N ASN A 407 39.93 -7.93 -27.10
CA ASN A 407 41.38 -8.02 -26.92
C ASN A 407 41.90 -9.46 -26.75
N TRP A 408 41.06 -10.48 -27.00
CA TRP A 408 41.43 -11.89 -26.81
C TRP A 408 40.93 -12.81 -27.93
N PRO A 409 41.69 -13.87 -28.30
CA PRO A 409 43.12 -14.04 -28.00
C PRO A 409 43.93 -12.94 -28.68
N GLU A 410 45.07 -12.53 -28.10
CA GLU A 410 45.81 -11.33 -28.51
C GLU A 410 46.11 -11.32 -30.03
N ALA A 411 46.57 -12.44 -30.59
CA ALA A 411 46.83 -12.62 -32.02
C ALA A 411 45.58 -12.56 -32.94
N LYS A 412 44.37 -12.37 -32.38
CA LYS A 412 43.09 -12.17 -33.08
C LYS A 412 42.29 -10.99 -32.50
N ALA A 413 42.90 -10.15 -31.68
CA ALA A 413 42.28 -8.95 -31.15
C ALA A 413 41.94 -7.98 -32.29
N ASP A 414 40.67 -7.59 -32.43
CA ASP A 414 40.24 -6.56 -33.41
C ASP A 414 39.88 -5.22 -32.75
N GLY A 415 40.03 -5.12 -31.41
CA GLY A 415 39.86 -3.90 -30.64
C GLY A 415 38.42 -3.38 -30.59
N ARG A 416 37.45 -4.05 -31.22
CA ARG A 416 36.06 -3.59 -31.30
C ARG A 416 35.40 -3.60 -29.92
N PRO A 417 34.49 -2.65 -29.62
CA PRO A 417 33.71 -2.69 -28.39
C PRO A 417 32.91 -3.98 -28.23
N VAL A 418 32.76 -4.41 -26.98
CA VAL A 418 31.90 -5.51 -26.54
C VAL A 418 30.66 -4.92 -25.89
N ASP A 419 29.51 -5.18 -26.50
CA ASP A 419 28.19 -4.95 -25.90
C ASP A 419 28.05 -5.73 -24.58
N LEU A 420 27.66 -5.06 -23.49
CA LEU A 420 27.57 -5.71 -22.17
C LEU A 420 26.42 -6.72 -22.08
N GLY A 421 25.36 -6.56 -22.87
CA GLY A 421 24.29 -7.54 -23.03
C GLY A 421 24.79 -8.84 -23.68
N ALA A 422 25.83 -8.78 -24.51
CA ALA A 422 26.47 -9.97 -25.09
C ALA A 422 27.40 -10.71 -24.11
N VAL A 423 27.73 -10.12 -22.95
CA VAL A 423 28.47 -10.81 -21.88
C VAL A 423 27.49 -11.68 -21.09
N HIS A 424 27.61 -12.99 -21.24
CA HIS A 424 26.73 -13.97 -20.60
C HIS A 424 27.24 -14.35 -19.20
N LEU A 425 28.55 -14.44 -19.02
CA LEU A 425 29.15 -14.76 -17.73
C LEU A 425 30.56 -14.18 -17.58
N LEU A 426 30.98 -14.06 -16.33
CA LEU A 426 32.23 -13.47 -15.89
C LEU A 426 32.97 -14.50 -15.04
N ILE A 427 34.23 -14.78 -15.39
CA ILE A 427 35.13 -15.61 -14.58
C ILE A 427 36.29 -14.75 -14.09
N GLN A 428 36.49 -14.72 -12.78
CA GLN A 428 37.69 -14.12 -12.18
C GLN A 428 38.75 -15.20 -12.04
N LEU A 429 39.91 -14.99 -12.67
CA LEU A 429 41.13 -15.78 -12.47
C LEU A 429 42.09 -14.92 -11.64
N ARG A 430 42.23 -15.21 -10.34
CA ARG A 430 43.04 -14.42 -9.40
C ARG A 430 44.19 -15.27 -8.87
N HIS A 431 45.39 -14.72 -8.68
CA HIS A 431 46.55 -15.51 -8.26
C HIS A 431 47.49 -14.73 -7.32
N GLY A 432 48.22 -15.49 -6.49
CA GLY A 432 49.41 -15.02 -5.79
C GLY A 432 50.67 -15.20 -6.66
N ALA A 433 51.74 -15.73 -6.08
CA ALA A 433 52.86 -16.24 -6.87
C ALA A 433 52.42 -17.51 -7.64
N LEU A 434 52.64 -17.54 -8.96
CA LEU A 434 52.23 -18.67 -9.81
C LEU A 434 53.22 -19.86 -9.71
N PRO A 435 52.73 -21.12 -9.76
CA PRO A 435 53.57 -22.30 -9.93
C PRO A 435 54.37 -22.26 -11.25
N ALA A 436 55.53 -22.91 -11.28
CA ALA A 436 56.32 -23.05 -12.50
C ALA A 436 55.53 -23.80 -13.59
N GLY A 437 55.40 -23.19 -14.77
CA GLY A 437 54.60 -23.72 -15.89
C GLY A 437 53.14 -23.25 -15.93
N SER A 438 52.64 -22.57 -14.89
CA SER A 438 51.31 -21.94 -14.89
C SER A 438 51.39 -20.53 -15.48
N SER A 439 50.52 -20.21 -16.45
CA SER A 439 50.41 -18.87 -17.06
C SER A 439 48.95 -18.42 -17.10
N LEU A 440 48.73 -17.10 -17.08
CA LEU A 440 47.39 -16.52 -17.11
C LEU A 440 46.72 -16.74 -18.48
N GLU A 441 47.51 -16.72 -19.55
CA GLU A 441 47.11 -16.95 -20.93
C GLU A 441 46.60 -18.38 -21.12
N ALA A 442 47.32 -19.37 -20.57
CA ALA A 442 46.90 -20.77 -20.57
C ALA A 442 45.61 -20.98 -19.76
N ALA A 443 45.51 -20.34 -18.58
CA ALA A 443 44.32 -20.38 -17.75
C ALA A 443 43.09 -19.79 -18.46
N ILE A 444 43.23 -18.64 -19.13
CA ILE A 444 42.16 -18.05 -19.96
C ILE A 444 41.81 -18.96 -21.14
N HIS A 445 42.79 -19.48 -21.87
CA HIS A 445 42.52 -20.29 -23.06
C HIS A 445 41.75 -21.59 -22.74
N SER A 446 42.02 -22.22 -21.59
CA SER A 446 41.26 -23.39 -21.13
C SER A 446 39.75 -23.12 -20.92
N LEU A 447 39.32 -21.86 -20.77
CA LEU A 447 37.90 -21.50 -20.67
C LEU A 447 37.14 -21.64 -22.01
N GLU A 448 37.83 -21.78 -23.14
CA GLU A 448 37.25 -21.95 -24.48
C GLU A 448 37.35 -23.39 -25.01
N GLN A 449 38.10 -24.27 -24.34
CA GLN A 449 38.40 -25.62 -24.82
C GLN A 449 37.27 -26.61 -24.48
N ASP A 450 36.45 -26.90 -25.49
CA ASP A 450 35.23 -27.73 -25.45
C ASP A 450 34.12 -27.32 -24.45
N THR A 451 34.28 -26.17 -23.80
CA THR A 451 33.38 -25.64 -22.77
C THR A 451 32.02 -25.16 -23.31
N GLY A 452 31.88 -24.94 -24.62
CA GLY A 452 30.73 -24.23 -25.20
C GLY A 452 30.72 -22.73 -24.91
N LEU A 453 31.80 -22.18 -24.36
CA LEU A 453 32.00 -20.75 -24.09
C LEU A 453 32.95 -20.13 -25.13
N GLN A 454 32.92 -18.81 -25.21
CA GLN A 454 33.85 -17.99 -25.97
C GLN A 454 34.25 -16.78 -25.13
N VAL A 455 35.53 -16.43 -25.10
CA VAL A 455 35.99 -15.19 -24.45
C VAL A 455 35.71 -14.00 -25.37
N LEU A 456 35.09 -12.96 -24.82
CA LEU A 456 34.84 -11.69 -25.51
C LEU A 456 35.89 -10.63 -25.18
N SER A 457 36.32 -10.55 -23.91
CA SER A 457 37.30 -9.59 -23.43
C SER A 457 38.00 -10.08 -22.17
N VAL A 458 39.26 -9.69 -22.00
CA VAL A 458 40.09 -9.97 -20.82
C VAL A 458 40.47 -8.65 -20.18
N GLN A 459 40.09 -8.45 -18.91
CA GLN A 459 40.37 -7.23 -18.15
C GLN A 459 41.41 -7.57 -17.07
N ALA A 460 42.68 -7.24 -17.33
CA ALA A 460 43.79 -7.55 -16.43
C ALA A 460 43.71 -6.79 -15.10
N MET A 461 44.14 -7.43 -14.01
CA MET A 461 44.05 -6.92 -12.65
C MET A 461 45.38 -7.09 -11.90
N ARG A 462 45.73 -6.10 -11.09
CA ARG A 462 46.87 -6.14 -10.15
C ARG A 462 46.44 -5.72 -8.75
N ARG A 463 47.15 -6.19 -7.74
CA ARG A 463 47.03 -5.68 -6.37
C ARG A 463 48.06 -4.57 -6.16
N GLY A 464 47.63 -3.38 -5.73
CA GLY A 464 48.55 -2.30 -5.36
C GLY A 464 49.20 -2.55 -4.00
N ILE A 465 50.19 -3.43 -3.95
CA ILE A 465 50.88 -3.77 -2.69
C ILE A 465 51.73 -2.57 -2.24
N ASN A 466 51.58 -2.13 -0.99
CA ASN A 466 52.38 -1.04 -0.42
C ASN A 466 53.84 -1.51 -0.20
N PRO A 467 54.86 -0.92 -0.85
CA PRO A 467 56.25 -1.34 -0.71
C PRO A 467 56.81 -1.22 0.72
N LYS A 468 56.23 -0.33 1.56
CA LYS A 468 56.63 -0.15 2.96
C LYS A 468 55.93 -1.11 3.92
N ASN A 469 54.82 -1.73 3.51
CA ASN A 469 54.10 -2.74 4.29
C ASN A 469 53.34 -3.67 3.33
N PRO A 470 53.92 -4.83 2.95
CA PRO A 470 53.30 -5.73 1.97
C PRO A 470 51.94 -6.31 2.35
N GLN A 471 51.48 -6.17 3.60
CA GLN A 471 50.14 -6.56 4.04
C GLN A 471 49.07 -5.49 3.70
N GLN A 472 49.47 -4.25 3.41
CA GLN A 472 48.58 -3.17 3.03
C GLN A 472 48.42 -3.05 1.50
N THR A 473 47.19 -2.85 1.07
CA THR A 473 46.83 -2.48 -0.30
C THR A 473 46.59 -0.98 -0.42
N ARG A 474 47.18 -0.36 -1.44
CA ARG A 474 46.90 1.03 -1.87
C ARG A 474 46.26 1.06 -3.25
N GLU A 475 45.34 2.00 -3.46
CA GLU A 475 44.78 2.31 -4.78
C GLU A 475 45.62 3.36 -5.53
N SER A 476 45.18 3.84 -6.70
CA SER A 476 46.03 4.65 -7.60
C SER A 476 46.30 6.08 -7.13
N PHE A 477 45.45 6.67 -6.28
CA PHE A 477 45.70 7.95 -5.62
C PHE A 477 46.57 7.80 -4.34
N GLY A 478 46.92 6.57 -3.96
CA GLY A 478 47.86 6.24 -2.91
C GLY A 478 47.26 5.95 -1.52
N PHE A 479 45.94 6.01 -1.34
CA PHE A 479 45.28 5.68 -0.06
C PHE A 479 45.30 4.18 0.21
N VAL A 480 45.41 3.79 1.49
CA VAL A 480 45.17 2.39 1.91
C VAL A 480 43.68 2.04 1.77
N ASP A 481 43.37 1.06 0.93
CA ASP A 481 42.02 0.51 0.78
C ASP A 481 41.91 -0.90 1.39
N GLY A 482 40.67 -1.31 1.67
CA GLY A 482 40.28 -2.58 2.27
C GLY A 482 39.83 -2.46 3.73
N ILE A 483 39.98 -1.29 4.37
CA ILE A 483 39.85 -1.09 5.83
C ILE A 483 38.43 -1.35 6.35
N SER A 484 37.43 -0.58 5.88
CA SER A 484 36.03 -0.77 6.30
C SER A 484 35.32 -1.71 5.33
N GLN A 485 34.83 -2.81 5.88
CA GLN A 485 34.16 -3.93 5.21
C GLN A 485 33.14 -4.53 6.19
N PRO A 486 31.93 -4.91 5.77
CA PRO A 486 31.01 -5.66 6.63
C PRO A 486 31.57 -7.06 6.96
N GLN A 487 31.26 -7.55 8.15
CA GLN A 487 31.66 -8.87 8.67
C GLN A 487 30.40 -9.66 9.07
N VAL A 488 30.31 -10.94 8.73
CA VAL A 488 29.12 -11.75 9.09
C VAL A 488 29.11 -12.05 10.59
N GLY A 489 28.07 -11.59 11.30
CA GLY A 489 27.91 -11.80 12.74
C GLY A 489 26.60 -11.18 13.25
N GLU A 490 26.37 -11.21 14.57
CA GLU A 490 25.28 -10.43 15.16
C GLU A 490 25.82 -9.08 15.67
N PRO A 491 25.14 -7.95 15.38
CA PRO A 491 25.56 -6.64 15.89
C PRO A 491 25.49 -6.57 17.43
N GLY A 492 26.65 -6.51 18.08
CA GLY A 492 26.73 -6.26 19.52
C GLY A 492 26.31 -4.84 19.92
N PRO A 493 25.92 -4.61 21.18
CA PRO A 493 25.51 -3.29 21.65
C PRO A 493 26.66 -2.29 21.56
N GLN A 494 26.39 -1.12 20.97
CA GLN A 494 27.35 -0.02 20.92
C GLN A 494 27.65 0.51 22.32
N THR A 495 28.90 0.90 22.55
CA THR A 495 29.36 1.49 23.81
C THR A 495 30.23 2.72 23.52
N PRO A 496 30.46 3.64 24.48
CA PRO A 496 31.38 4.75 24.28
C PRO A 496 32.82 4.33 23.89
N ALA A 497 33.24 3.11 24.26
CA ALA A 497 34.55 2.57 23.89
C ALA A 497 34.56 1.86 22.51
N GLN A 498 33.40 1.47 22.00
CA GLN A 498 33.22 0.93 20.65
C GLN A 498 31.88 1.44 20.06
N PRO A 499 31.84 2.71 19.60
CA PRO A 499 30.62 3.37 19.12
C PRO A 499 30.22 2.99 17.68
N TRP A 500 30.88 2.00 17.07
CA TRP A 500 30.50 1.45 15.76
C TRP A 500 30.90 -0.03 15.62
N SER A 501 30.11 -0.78 14.86
CA SER A 501 30.41 -2.18 14.50
C SER A 501 30.33 -2.41 12.99
N ASP A 502 31.22 -3.25 12.48
CA ASP A 502 31.15 -3.75 11.11
C ASP A 502 30.40 -5.09 10.99
N ALA A 503 29.92 -5.65 12.11
CA ALA A 503 29.10 -6.85 12.11
C ALA A 503 27.74 -6.60 11.42
N VAL A 504 27.31 -7.54 10.58
CA VAL A 504 26.04 -7.53 9.83
C VAL A 504 25.44 -8.92 9.79
N HIS A 505 24.12 -9.03 9.70
CA HIS A 505 23.49 -10.31 9.44
C HIS A 505 23.87 -10.88 8.06
N ARG A 506 23.92 -12.20 7.96
CA ARG A 506 24.32 -12.94 6.74
C ARG A 506 23.52 -12.52 5.50
N GLY A 507 22.25 -12.14 5.65
CA GLY A 507 21.38 -11.67 4.57
C GLY A 507 21.71 -10.29 4.00
N GLU A 508 22.67 -9.53 4.57
CA GLU A 508 23.25 -8.37 3.86
C GLU A 508 24.16 -8.82 2.70
N LEU A 509 24.67 -10.05 2.71
CA LEU A 509 25.70 -10.53 1.78
C LEU A 509 25.28 -11.77 0.98
N LEU A 510 24.43 -12.63 1.52
CA LEU A 510 23.96 -13.87 0.90
C LEU A 510 22.43 -13.95 0.86
N LEU A 511 21.89 -14.31 -0.30
CA LEU A 511 20.47 -14.62 -0.47
C LEU A 511 20.07 -15.87 0.32
N GLY A 512 18.85 -15.85 0.82
CA GLY A 512 18.21 -16.93 1.56
C GLY A 512 18.40 -16.89 3.08
N PHE A 513 18.92 -15.78 3.63
CA PHE A 513 19.12 -15.51 5.06
C PHE A 513 18.46 -14.19 5.47
N ARG A 514 18.29 -13.93 6.78
CA ARG A 514 17.77 -12.64 7.29
C ARG A 514 18.79 -11.51 7.10
N SER A 515 18.33 -10.34 6.68
CA SER A 515 19.13 -9.11 6.54
C SER A 515 19.05 -8.26 7.83
N ASP A 516 19.64 -7.07 7.84
CA ASP A 516 19.40 -6.10 8.93
C ASP A 516 18.03 -5.39 8.80
N ARG A 517 17.32 -5.58 7.67
CA ARG A 517 16.04 -4.95 7.30
C ARG A 517 14.85 -5.92 7.33
N ASP A 518 15.10 -7.22 7.43
CA ASP A 518 14.11 -8.28 7.26
C ASP A 518 14.04 -9.19 8.49
N SER A 519 12.84 -9.38 9.04
CA SER A 519 12.57 -10.32 10.14
C SER A 519 12.67 -11.79 9.74
N CYS A 520 12.73 -12.07 8.44
CA CYS A 520 12.77 -13.40 7.84
C CYS A 520 13.80 -13.45 6.69
N ALA A 521 13.98 -14.60 6.07
CA ALA A 521 14.93 -14.79 4.98
C ALA A 521 14.42 -14.23 3.65
N VAL A 522 15.32 -13.64 2.85
CA VAL A 522 15.01 -13.10 1.51
C VAL A 522 15.91 -13.76 0.44
N PRO A 523 15.36 -14.41 -0.60
CA PRO A 523 13.94 -14.63 -0.84
C PRO A 523 13.31 -15.59 0.20
N GLU A 524 12.00 -15.50 0.38
CA GLU A 524 11.24 -16.38 1.28
C GLU A 524 11.08 -17.77 0.68
N ALA A 525 10.56 -17.84 -0.55
CA ALA A 525 10.34 -19.10 -1.25
C ALA A 525 11.70 -19.66 -1.68
N ALA A 526 11.94 -20.95 -1.43
CA ALA A 526 13.18 -21.61 -1.85
C ALA A 526 13.42 -21.45 -3.36
N ASP A 527 14.68 -21.30 -3.76
CA ASP A 527 15.11 -21.42 -5.14
C ASP A 527 16.52 -22.02 -5.20
N ALA A 528 16.60 -23.21 -5.79
CA ALA A 528 17.87 -23.90 -6.04
C ALA A 528 18.87 -23.08 -6.90
N LEU A 529 18.44 -21.99 -7.56
CA LEU A 529 19.31 -21.03 -8.23
C LEU A 529 19.76 -19.86 -7.35
N LEU A 530 18.85 -19.28 -6.54
CA LEU A 530 19.11 -18.05 -5.77
C LEU A 530 19.73 -18.34 -4.40
N ASP A 531 19.37 -19.45 -3.77
CA ASP A 531 19.70 -19.71 -2.37
C ASP A 531 21.22 -19.84 -2.15
N LYS A 532 21.71 -19.13 -1.12
CA LYS A 532 23.13 -18.95 -0.78
C LYS A 532 23.97 -18.22 -1.85
N GLY A 533 23.32 -17.61 -2.86
CA GLY A 533 23.98 -16.75 -3.85
C GLY A 533 24.17 -15.30 -3.38
N SER A 534 24.75 -14.46 -4.22
CA SER A 534 24.99 -13.02 -3.97
C SER A 534 24.95 -12.23 -5.29
N PHE A 535 24.88 -10.89 -5.26
CA PHE A 535 25.11 -10.08 -6.45
C PHE A 535 26.51 -9.49 -6.46
N LEU A 536 27.13 -9.47 -7.64
CA LEU A 536 28.42 -8.85 -7.91
C LEU A 536 28.19 -7.61 -8.79
N VAL A 537 28.51 -6.44 -8.23
CA VAL A 537 28.61 -5.18 -8.96
C VAL A 537 30.03 -5.02 -9.51
N VAL A 538 30.16 -4.72 -10.79
CA VAL A 538 31.45 -4.41 -11.45
C VAL A 538 31.39 -3.03 -12.09
N ARG A 539 32.36 -2.16 -11.79
CA ARG A 539 32.55 -0.85 -12.46
C ARG A 539 34.04 -0.65 -12.77
N LYS A 540 34.40 -0.42 -14.04
CA LYS A 540 35.78 -0.08 -14.43
C LYS A 540 35.95 1.45 -14.35
N LEU A 541 36.74 1.90 -13.39
CA LEU A 541 36.95 3.30 -13.05
C LEU A 541 38.39 3.72 -13.40
N ARG A 542 38.58 4.60 -14.39
CA ARG A 542 39.90 5.18 -14.70
C ARG A 542 40.22 6.28 -13.69
N GLN A 543 41.43 6.28 -13.17
CA GLN A 543 41.89 7.27 -12.19
C GLN A 543 42.96 8.18 -12.82
N TYR A 544 42.66 9.48 -12.89
CA TYR A 544 43.55 10.52 -13.40
C TYR A 544 44.37 11.09 -12.23
N VAL A 545 45.53 10.47 -11.98
CA VAL A 545 46.39 10.72 -10.82
C VAL A 545 47.18 12.02 -10.99
N ASP A 546 47.74 12.24 -12.19
CA ASP A 546 48.47 13.47 -12.51
C ASP A 546 47.54 14.69 -12.48
N ARG A 547 46.31 14.52 -12.99
CA ARG A 547 45.23 15.54 -12.91
C ARG A 547 44.85 15.89 -11.47
N LEU A 548 44.71 14.89 -10.60
CA LEU A 548 44.40 15.11 -9.18
C LEU A 548 45.54 15.86 -8.49
N HIS A 549 46.78 15.39 -8.62
CA HIS A 549 47.94 16.02 -8.00
C HIS A 549 48.10 17.47 -8.48
N HIS A 550 48.06 17.72 -9.79
CA HIS A 550 48.15 19.08 -10.33
C HIS A 550 47.08 20.02 -9.78
N CYS A 551 45.83 19.55 -9.63
CA CYS A 551 44.75 20.34 -9.04
C CYS A 551 45.04 20.69 -7.57
N LEU A 552 45.45 19.72 -6.76
CA LEU A 552 45.69 19.91 -5.34
C LEU A 552 46.96 20.71 -5.04
N ASP A 553 48.07 20.44 -5.74
CA ASP A 553 49.32 21.18 -5.58
C ASP A 553 49.18 22.66 -6.00
N THR A 554 48.28 22.96 -6.94
CA THR A 554 47.94 24.34 -7.33
C THR A 554 47.07 25.05 -6.28
N GLN A 555 46.12 24.34 -5.65
CA GLN A 555 45.14 24.92 -4.72
C GLN A 555 45.64 25.00 -3.27
N ALA A 556 46.43 24.02 -2.81
CA ALA A 556 46.87 23.88 -1.42
C ALA A 556 47.55 25.16 -0.85
N PRO A 557 48.54 25.78 -1.53
CA PRO A 557 49.15 27.02 -1.05
C PRO A 557 48.18 28.21 -0.94
N GLN A 558 47.14 28.25 -1.80
CA GLN A 558 46.13 29.32 -1.81
C GLN A 558 45.16 29.19 -0.62
N LEU A 559 44.93 27.96 -0.15
CA LEU A 559 44.07 27.63 0.99
C LEU A 559 44.83 27.60 2.33
N GLY A 560 46.17 27.74 2.32
CA GLY A 560 47.01 27.65 3.50
C GLY A 560 47.18 26.23 4.05
N LEU A 561 47.03 25.22 3.18
CA LEU A 561 47.11 23.79 3.50
C LEU A 561 48.18 23.10 2.65
N ASN A 562 48.46 21.82 2.94
CA ASN A 562 49.25 20.95 2.08
C ASN A 562 48.38 19.90 1.34
N ARG A 563 48.97 19.18 0.36
CA ARG A 563 48.24 18.19 -0.45
C ARG A 563 47.66 17.03 0.38
N GLU A 564 48.36 16.56 1.41
CA GLU A 564 47.88 15.47 2.26
C GLU A 564 46.72 15.91 3.16
N GLU A 565 46.68 17.17 3.62
CA GLU A 565 45.51 17.75 4.31
C GLU A 565 44.29 17.84 3.39
N LEU A 566 44.47 18.27 2.13
CA LEU A 566 43.38 18.28 1.15
C LEU A 566 42.88 16.87 0.83
N LEU A 567 43.78 15.93 0.55
CA LEU A 567 43.44 14.51 0.34
C LEU A 567 42.70 13.93 1.55
N GLY A 568 43.16 14.24 2.77
CA GLY A 568 42.49 13.90 4.01
C GLY A 568 41.07 14.46 4.09
N LYS A 569 40.88 15.77 3.86
CA LYS A 569 39.58 16.44 3.89
C LYS A 569 38.64 15.99 2.76
N MET A 570 39.15 15.48 1.64
CA MET A 570 38.38 14.88 0.56
C MET A 570 37.96 13.43 0.86
N MET A 571 38.84 12.63 1.45
CA MET A 571 38.61 11.20 1.72
C MET A 571 37.87 10.94 3.04
N GLY A 572 38.19 11.70 4.09
CA GLY A 572 37.86 11.42 5.49
C GLY A 572 38.89 10.53 6.22
N ARG A 573 39.98 10.16 5.53
CA ARG A 573 41.15 9.43 6.05
C ARG A 573 42.43 10.01 5.48
N TRP A 574 43.50 9.94 6.26
CA TRP A 574 44.87 10.12 5.80
C TRP A 574 45.32 8.98 4.86
N THR A 575 46.44 9.16 4.14
CA THR A 575 46.88 8.20 3.12
C THR A 575 47.34 6.84 3.68
N ASP A 576 47.59 6.75 4.98
CA ASP A 576 47.90 5.53 5.74
C ASP A 576 46.66 4.72 6.16
N GLY A 577 45.47 5.32 6.10
CA GLY A 577 44.21 4.75 6.56
C GLY A 577 43.63 5.34 7.86
N THR A 578 44.33 6.23 8.56
CA THR A 578 43.88 6.81 9.84
C THR A 578 42.71 7.80 9.63
N PRO A 579 41.56 7.69 10.37
CA PRO A 579 40.36 8.47 10.11
C PRO A 579 40.40 9.88 10.71
N LEU A 580 39.88 10.88 9.97
CA LEU A 580 39.86 12.27 10.42
C LEU A 580 38.94 12.51 11.63
N ALA A 581 37.84 11.77 11.76
CA ALA A 581 36.88 11.95 12.85
C ALA A 581 37.35 11.37 14.19
N ALA A 582 38.32 10.45 14.19
CA ALA A 582 38.79 9.74 15.38
C ALA A 582 40.29 9.37 15.26
N PRO A 583 41.20 10.35 15.12
CA PRO A 583 42.62 10.11 14.80
C PRO A 583 43.37 9.35 15.91
N SER A 584 42.87 9.39 17.15
CA SER A 584 43.36 8.63 18.31
C SER A 584 43.28 7.10 18.12
N LEU A 585 42.46 6.61 17.19
CA LEU A 585 42.27 5.18 16.93
C LEU A 585 43.27 4.60 15.90
N GLY A 586 44.12 5.43 15.29
CA GLY A 586 45.02 5.00 14.21
C GLY A 586 44.26 4.37 13.05
N ALA A 587 44.75 3.26 12.50
CA ALA A 587 44.10 2.56 11.39
C ALA A 587 42.82 1.78 11.77
N SER A 588 42.36 1.83 13.03
CA SER A 588 41.13 1.13 13.46
C SER A 588 39.86 1.73 12.83
N ASN A 589 38.78 0.95 12.81
CA ASN A 589 37.52 1.34 12.18
C ASN A 589 36.34 1.56 13.16
N GLY A 590 36.53 1.34 14.47
CA GLY A 590 35.47 1.36 15.49
C GLY A 590 34.95 2.74 15.93
N PHE A 591 34.81 3.71 15.02
CA PHE A 591 34.27 5.05 15.31
C PHE A 591 32.94 5.31 14.60
N ASN A 592 32.10 6.20 15.15
CA ASN A 592 31.04 6.89 14.41
C ASN A 592 31.34 8.41 14.37
N TYR A 593 30.41 9.25 13.90
CA TYR A 593 30.65 10.70 13.79
C TYR A 593 29.96 11.55 14.87
N SER A 594 29.57 10.99 16.02
CA SER A 594 28.90 11.75 17.09
C SER A 594 29.78 12.85 17.69
N GLU A 595 31.09 12.58 17.85
CA GLU A 595 32.09 13.54 18.32
C GLU A 595 32.42 14.63 17.28
N ASP A 596 32.07 14.40 16.01
CA ASP A 596 32.23 15.34 14.89
C ASP A 596 30.87 15.67 14.24
N ALA A 597 29.87 15.95 15.09
CA ALA A 597 28.50 16.28 14.68
C ALA A 597 28.40 17.52 13.77
N LYS A 598 29.40 18.40 13.77
CA LYS A 598 29.49 19.59 12.91
C LYS A 598 30.26 19.40 11.60
N GLY A 599 30.96 18.26 11.42
CA GLY A 599 31.83 18.03 10.27
C GLY A 599 33.11 18.87 10.24
N SER A 600 33.47 19.48 11.37
CA SER A 600 34.68 20.29 11.55
C SER A 600 35.97 19.49 11.35
N ALA A 601 35.98 18.21 11.76
CA ALA A 601 37.11 17.31 11.55
C ALA A 601 37.00 16.61 10.18
N CYS A 602 35.98 15.78 9.98
CA CYS A 602 35.72 15.02 8.77
C CYS A 602 34.49 15.60 8.04
N PRO A 603 34.66 16.34 6.92
CA PRO A 603 33.53 16.99 6.24
C PRO A 603 32.40 16.02 5.88
N PHE A 604 31.14 16.46 5.97
CA PHE A 604 29.97 15.66 5.60
C PHE A 604 30.06 15.06 4.20
N HIS A 605 30.66 15.82 3.27
CA HIS A 605 30.83 15.44 1.87
C HIS A 605 32.12 14.65 1.58
N ALA A 606 32.90 14.28 2.60
CA ALA A 606 34.10 13.46 2.42
C ALA A 606 33.74 12.00 2.06
N HIS A 607 34.54 11.38 1.19
CA HIS A 607 34.23 10.11 0.52
C HIS A 607 33.67 9.04 1.46
N ILE A 608 34.37 8.72 2.56
CA ILE A 608 33.92 7.66 3.49
C ILE A 608 32.69 8.04 4.30
N ARG A 609 32.43 9.34 4.55
CA ARG A 609 31.27 9.83 5.30
C ARG A 609 30.01 9.87 4.44
N ARG A 610 30.14 10.03 3.12
CA ARG A 610 29.05 9.84 2.15
C ARG A 610 28.79 8.36 1.85
N ALA A 611 29.84 7.54 1.73
CA ALA A 611 29.71 6.12 1.43
C ALA A 611 29.25 5.27 2.65
N ASN A 612 29.55 5.73 3.87
CA ASN A 612 29.03 5.17 5.12
C ASN A 612 28.86 6.31 6.16
N PRO A 613 27.64 6.84 6.36
CA PRO A 613 27.38 7.94 7.29
C PRO A 613 27.36 7.54 8.78
N ARG A 614 27.40 6.23 9.13
CA ARG A 614 27.51 5.71 10.51
C ARG A 614 26.52 6.32 11.52
N THR A 615 25.31 6.64 11.05
CA THR A 615 24.21 7.16 11.87
C THR A 615 23.08 6.14 11.89
N ASP A 616 22.83 5.54 13.05
CA ASP A 616 21.75 4.59 13.23
C ASP A 616 20.43 5.32 13.48
N ILE A 617 19.58 5.37 12.47
CA ILE A 617 18.20 5.83 12.58
C ILE A 617 17.33 4.60 12.91
N PRO A 618 16.49 4.62 13.95
CA PRO A 618 15.55 3.54 14.23
C PRO A 618 14.70 3.20 12.99
N GLY A 619 14.76 1.94 12.55
CA GLY A 619 14.04 1.45 11.37
C GLY A 619 14.67 1.77 10.00
N LEU A 620 15.87 2.36 9.94
CA LEU A 620 16.62 2.61 8.69
C LEU A 620 18.13 2.27 8.85
N PRO A 621 18.51 0.98 8.83
CA PRO A 621 19.91 0.58 8.95
C PRO A 621 20.74 0.98 7.72
N VAL A 622 21.97 1.43 7.97
CA VAL A 622 22.91 1.93 6.95
C VAL A 622 23.21 0.85 5.89
N PRO A 623 23.19 1.16 4.57
CA PRO A 623 23.51 0.21 3.51
C PRO A 623 24.96 -0.29 3.61
N ARG A 624 25.17 -1.58 3.36
CA ARG A 624 26.48 -2.25 3.48
C ARG A 624 26.81 -3.00 2.19
N ILE A 625 28.07 -2.93 1.75
CA ILE A 625 28.59 -3.67 0.59
C ILE A 625 29.99 -4.23 0.90
N LEU A 626 30.30 -5.43 0.41
CA LEU A 626 31.58 -6.10 0.64
C LEU A 626 32.52 -5.92 -0.57
N ARG A 627 33.50 -5.03 -0.44
CA ARG A 627 34.33 -4.59 -1.57
C ARG A 627 35.53 -5.54 -1.75
N ARG A 628 35.77 -5.96 -2.99
CA ARG A 628 36.84 -6.88 -3.42
C ARG A 628 37.54 -6.41 -4.69
N GLY A 629 37.48 -5.10 -4.97
CA GLY A 629 38.09 -4.48 -6.15
C GLY A 629 39.60 -4.68 -6.26
N MET A 630 40.12 -4.57 -7.48
CA MET A 630 41.54 -4.66 -7.79
C MET A 630 41.95 -3.54 -8.74
N SER A 631 43.20 -3.06 -8.64
CA SER A 631 43.71 -2.03 -9.55
C SER A 631 43.96 -2.61 -10.95
N TYR A 632 44.05 -1.74 -11.95
CA TYR A 632 44.49 -2.11 -13.30
C TYR A 632 45.45 -1.06 -13.90
N GLY A 633 46.07 -1.42 -15.03
CA GLY A 633 47.10 -0.60 -15.69
C GLY A 633 48.44 -0.61 -14.94
N PRO A 634 49.45 0.13 -15.43
CA PRO A 634 50.74 0.27 -14.75
C PRO A 634 50.60 1.00 -13.40
N VAL A 635 51.68 1.02 -12.62
CA VAL A 635 51.76 1.84 -11.40
C VAL A 635 51.99 3.31 -11.82
N HIS A 636 51.52 4.27 -11.04
CA HIS A 636 51.86 5.67 -11.28
C HIS A 636 53.39 5.86 -11.18
N GLY A 637 53.98 6.61 -12.13
CA GLY A 637 55.43 6.81 -12.21
C GLY A 637 56.26 5.60 -12.68
N SER A 638 55.65 4.47 -13.09
CA SER A 638 56.39 3.29 -13.58
C SER A 638 56.47 3.17 -15.11
N SER A 639 56.23 4.27 -15.83
CA SER A 639 56.19 4.33 -17.30
C SER A 639 57.00 5.51 -17.80
N ASP A 640 57.84 5.31 -18.83
CA ASP A 640 58.70 6.36 -19.40
C ASP A 640 57.94 7.47 -20.16
N SER A 641 56.61 7.37 -20.26
CA SER A 641 55.76 8.40 -20.87
C SER A 641 55.76 9.68 -20.05
N SER A 642 56.26 10.77 -20.65
CA SER A 642 56.18 12.12 -20.10
C SER A 642 54.81 12.79 -20.26
N THR A 643 53.81 12.10 -20.84
CA THR A 643 52.46 12.63 -21.04
C THR A 643 51.58 12.33 -19.83
N PRO A 644 51.07 13.35 -19.10
CA PRO A 644 50.25 13.17 -17.89
C PRO A 644 49.03 12.27 -18.12
N ASP A 645 48.83 11.30 -17.22
CA ASP A 645 47.74 10.31 -17.26
C ASP A 645 47.49 9.65 -18.64
N ALA A 646 48.53 9.45 -19.47
CA ALA A 646 48.39 8.75 -20.75
C ALA A 646 47.89 7.30 -20.58
N GLU A 647 48.54 6.56 -19.68
CA GLU A 647 48.26 5.15 -19.38
C GLU A 647 46.84 4.91 -18.86
N ASP A 648 46.19 3.82 -19.29
CA ASP A 648 44.89 3.42 -18.75
C ASP A 648 45.06 2.71 -17.40
N ARG A 649 45.06 3.50 -16.33
CA ARG A 649 45.20 3.05 -14.93
C ARG A 649 43.95 3.34 -14.10
N GLY A 650 43.71 2.54 -13.06
CA GLY A 650 42.61 2.79 -12.12
C GLY A 650 42.18 1.59 -11.31
N LEU A 651 40.88 1.50 -11.03
CA LEU A 651 40.26 0.47 -10.20
C LEU A 651 39.18 -0.29 -10.99
N ILE A 652 39.26 -1.62 -11.02
CA ILE A 652 38.10 -2.47 -11.29
C ILE A 652 37.38 -2.63 -9.95
N PHE A 653 36.40 -1.76 -9.71
CA PHE A 653 35.56 -1.81 -8.53
C PHE A 653 34.71 -3.08 -8.59
N MET A 654 34.80 -3.90 -7.56
CA MET A 654 34.01 -5.10 -7.38
C MET A 654 33.40 -5.07 -5.98
N ALA A 655 32.09 -5.26 -5.87
CA ALA A 655 31.38 -5.33 -4.60
C ALA A 655 30.36 -6.48 -4.60
N TYR A 656 30.30 -7.20 -3.49
CA TYR A 656 29.35 -8.29 -3.24
C TYR A 656 28.31 -7.84 -2.22
N ASN A 657 27.03 -8.08 -2.49
CA ASN A 657 25.92 -7.63 -1.67
C ASN A 657 24.62 -8.39 -2.03
N ALA A 658 23.69 -8.55 -1.08
CA ALA A 658 22.46 -9.33 -1.29
C ALA A 658 21.32 -8.58 -2.00
N ASN A 659 21.22 -7.26 -1.81
CA ASN A 659 20.21 -6.41 -2.47
C ASN A 659 20.86 -5.22 -3.18
N LEU A 660 20.86 -5.24 -4.52
CA LEU A 660 21.44 -4.17 -5.35
C LEU A 660 20.83 -2.79 -5.04
N ALA A 661 19.49 -2.70 -5.03
CA ALA A 661 18.79 -1.43 -4.89
C ALA A 661 18.93 -0.83 -3.48
N GLU A 662 18.89 -1.68 -2.44
CA GLU A 662 18.96 -1.24 -1.03
C GLU A 662 20.40 -1.07 -0.49
N GLN A 663 21.43 -1.42 -1.27
CA GLN A 663 22.82 -1.35 -0.81
C GLN A 663 23.71 -0.58 -1.79
N PHE A 664 24.03 -1.16 -2.95
CA PHE A 664 24.93 -0.51 -3.91
C PHE A 664 24.32 0.74 -4.54
N GLU A 665 23.05 0.69 -5.00
CA GLU A 665 22.44 1.83 -5.69
C GLU A 665 22.28 3.05 -4.76
N ILE A 666 21.96 2.84 -3.48
CA ILE A 666 21.93 3.92 -2.47
C ILE A 666 23.33 4.55 -2.34
N ILE A 667 24.37 3.75 -2.12
CA ILE A 667 25.74 4.25 -1.88
C ILE A 667 26.27 4.99 -3.13
N GLN A 668 26.02 4.46 -4.33
CA GLN A 668 26.43 5.14 -5.56
C GLN A 668 25.63 6.41 -5.81
N ARG A 669 24.30 6.42 -5.55
CA ARG A 669 23.48 7.65 -5.61
C ARG A 669 23.99 8.72 -4.66
N TRP A 670 24.31 8.34 -3.41
CA TRP A 670 24.93 9.23 -2.43
C TRP A 670 26.21 9.84 -3.00
N ILE A 671 27.20 9.02 -3.38
CA ILE A 671 28.46 9.48 -4.00
C ILE A 671 28.21 10.47 -5.15
N SER A 672 27.28 10.17 -6.06
CA SER A 672 26.99 11.01 -7.23
C SER A 672 26.30 12.35 -6.92
N GLY A 673 25.55 12.46 -5.80
CA GLY A 673 24.84 13.69 -5.42
C GLY A 673 23.66 13.55 -4.45
N GLY A 674 23.36 12.35 -3.95
CA GLY A 674 22.27 12.13 -2.99
C GLY A 674 22.61 12.57 -1.56
N ASN A 675 21.58 12.88 -0.77
CA ASN A 675 21.74 13.23 0.65
C ASN A 675 21.93 11.95 1.51
N ALA A 676 23.08 11.85 2.18
CA ALA A 676 23.44 10.76 3.10
C ALA A 676 23.58 11.24 4.56
N SER A 677 23.60 12.56 4.78
CA SER A 677 24.19 13.19 5.96
C SER A 677 23.70 14.63 6.16
N GLY A 678 22.42 14.89 5.84
CA GLY A 678 21.68 16.14 6.02
C GLY A 678 22.13 17.35 5.19
N GLY A 679 23.37 17.35 4.69
CA GLY A 679 23.95 18.45 3.91
C GLY A 679 23.46 18.50 2.45
N TYR A 680 23.77 19.63 1.79
CA TYR A 680 23.40 19.91 0.40
C TYR A 680 23.83 18.80 -0.57
N GLY A 681 22.88 18.19 -1.30
CA GLY A 681 23.12 17.06 -2.19
C GLY A 681 24.04 17.39 -3.40
N PRO A 682 23.79 18.50 -4.13
CA PRO A 682 24.60 18.90 -5.28
C PRO A 682 26.09 19.17 -5.00
N GLN A 683 26.51 19.24 -3.73
CA GLN A 683 27.92 19.13 -3.37
C GLN A 683 28.34 17.65 -3.39
N ALA A 684 28.59 17.15 -4.61
CA ALA A 684 28.92 15.75 -4.86
C ALA A 684 30.29 15.33 -4.28
N ASP A 685 30.60 14.03 -4.39
CA ASP A 685 31.86 13.44 -3.92
C ASP A 685 33.09 14.10 -4.59
N PRO A 686 34.16 14.41 -3.83
CA PRO A 686 35.29 15.17 -4.34
C PRO A 686 36.17 14.42 -5.37
N PHE A 687 36.06 13.09 -5.48
CA PHE A 687 36.76 12.28 -6.48
C PHE A 687 35.85 11.85 -7.62
N LEU A 688 34.64 11.40 -7.29
CA LEU A 688 33.68 10.72 -8.18
C LEU A 688 32.53 11.63 -8.66
N GLY A 689 32.39 12.84 -8.11
CA GLY A 689 31.30 13.77 -8.43
C GLY A 689 31.33 14.30 -9.87
N VAL A 690 30.18 14.25 -10.54
CA VAL A 690 30.02 14.42 -12.00
C VAL A 690 30.30 15.84 -12.49
N ALA A 691 31.55 16.06 -12.89
CA ALA A 691 32.04 17.26 -13.56
C ALA A 691 31.26 17.66 -14.83
N VAL A 692 31.27 18.96 -15.13
CA VAL A 692 30.61 19.60 -16.29
C VAL A 692 31.70 20.22 -17.18
N PRO A 693 31.91 19.73 -18.41
CA PRO A 693 32.90 20.30 -19.33
C PRO A 693 32.59 21.77 -19.68
N GLN A 694 33.57 22.65 -19.49
CA GLN A 694 33.40 24.11 -19.62
C GLN A 694 33.51 24.59 -21.09
N THR A 695 32.65 24.07 -21.96
CA THR A 695 32.56 24.46 -23.37
C THR A 695 32.07 25.92 -23.53
N PRO A 696 32.30 26.58 -24.69
CA PRO A 696 31.79 27.94 -24.91
C PRO A 696 30.26 28.06 -24.79
N ALA A 697 29.51 27.03 -25.20
CA ALA A 697 28.06 26.98 -25.06
C ALA A 697 27.63 26.72 -23.60
N ALA A 698 28.39 25.93 -22.84
CA ALA A 698 28.15 25.71 -21.41
C ALA A 698 28.29 27.03 -20.64
N LYS A 699 29.37 27.78 -20.88
CA LYS A 699 29.67 29.07 -20.20
C LYS A 699 28.62 30.18 -20.39
N ALA A 700 27.68 30.02 -21.32
CA ALA A 700 26.58 30.95 -21.53
C ALA A 700 25.34 30.66 -20.65
N LEU A 701 25.33 29.54 -19.91
CA LEU A 701 24.23 29.16 -19.03
C LEU A 701 24.48 29.64 -17.58
N PRO A 702 23.49 30.20 -16.86
CA PRO A 702 23.63 30.64 -15.47
C PRO A 702 24.01 29.56 -14.43
N ALA A 703 24.14 28.29 -14.84
CA ALA A 703 24.28 27.13 -13.96
C ALA A 703 25.64 26.40 -14.06
N THR A 704 26.59 26.87 -14.88
CA THR A 704 27.89 26.20 -15.05
C THR A 704 28.97 26.72 -14.10
N THR A 705 28.64 26.74 -12.81
CA THR A 705 29.55 27.06 -11.70
C THR A 705 30.77 26.12 -11.69
N PRO A 706 31.98 26.56 -11.31
CA PRO A 706 33.09 25.66 -11.02
C PRO A 706 32.73 24.62 -9.94
N ARG A 707 33.37 23.45 -9.99
CA ARG A 707 33.13 22.34 -9.06
C ARG A 707 33.81 22.60 -7.72
N ILE A 708 33.20 23.44 -6.88
CA ILE A 708 33.74 23.82 -5.57
C ILE A 708 33.37 22.78 -4.50
N TYR A 709 34.39 22.20 -3.86
CA TYR A 709 34.26 21.43 -2.63
C TYR A 709 34.46 22.37 -1.44
N ARG A 710 33.44 22.51 -0.59
CA ARG A 710 33.41 23.44 0.54
C ARG A 710 33.55 22.65 1.85
N PHE A 711 34.47 23.05 2.72
CA PHE A 711 34.66 22.36 3.99
C PHE A 711 35.13 23.33 5.08
N GLU A 712 34.88 22.97 6.34
CA GLU A 712 35.43 23.68 7.48
C GLU A 712 36.87 23.24 7.78
N HIS A 713 37.74 24.21 8.05
CA HIS A 713 39.05 24.01 8.66
C HIS A 713 39.30 25.12 9.69
N GLN A 714 39.57 24.76 10.94
CA GLN A 714 39.84 25.71 12.05
C GLN A 714 38.79 26.84 12.16
N GLY A 715 37.50 26.49 12.07
CA GLY A 715 36.39 27.46 12.17
C GLY A 715 36.25 28.40 10.96
N ARG A 716 36.98 28.17 9.87
CA ARG A 716 36.87 28.91 8.60
C ARG A 716 36.35 27.98 7.50
N VAL A 717 35.54 28.52 6.61
CA VAL A 717 35.13 27.81 5.38
C VAL A 717 36.22 27.97 4.32
N LEU A 718 36.62 26.86 3.69
CA LEU A 718 37.57 26.81 2.58
C LEU A 718 36.88 26.30 1.32
N HIS A 719 37.21 26.90 0.18
CA HIS A 719 36.60 26.65 -1.13
C HIS A 719 37.63 26.04 -2.09
N LEU A 720 37.72 24.71 -2.13
CA LEU A 720 38.62 23.99 -3.04
C LEU A 720 37.96 23.85 -4.42
N ASN A 721 38.55 24.48 -5.44
CA ASN A 721 38.08 24.32 -6.81
C ASN A 721 38.65 23.02 -7.42
N LEU A 722 37.77 22.05 -7.69
CA LEU A 722 38.12 20.74 -8.25
C LEU A 722 38.19 20.73 -9.79
N GLY A 723 38.11 21.88 -10.46
CA GLY A 723 38.19 22.00 -11.92
C GLY A 723 36.96 21.46 -12.67
N ASP A 724 37.02 21.51 -14.00
CA ASP A 724 35.96 21.06 -14.92
C ASP A 724 36.16 19.62 -15.47
N GLN A 725 37.33 19.03 -15.21
CA GLN A 725 37.68 17.67 -15.61
C GLN A 725 37.50 16.67 -14.45
N PRO A 726 36.97 15.46 -14.68
CA PRO A 726 36.81 14.46 -13.64
C PRO A 726 38.16 13.86 -13.21
N PHE A 727 38.31 13.51 -11.92
CA PHE A 727 39.48 12.73 -11.44
C PHE A 727 39.27 11.23 -11.61
N VAL A 728 38.01 10.77 -11.57
CA VAL A 728 37.62 9.39 -11.85
C VAL A 728 36.59 9.37 -12.97
N GLU A 729 36.79 8.51 -13.97
CA GLU A 729 35.90 8.32 -15.12
C GLU A 729 35.34 6.90 -15.12
N LEU A 730 34.02 6.77 -15.22
CA LEU A 730 33.36 5.48 -15.43
C LEU A 730 33.53 5.04 -16.90
N GLN A 731 34.31 4.00 -17.14
CA GLN A 731 34.48 3.46 -18.50
C GLN A 731 33.33 2.55 -18.92
N TRP A 732 32.81 1.75 -17.98
CA TRP A 732 31.65 0.88 -18.10
C TRP A 732 31.34 0.22 -16.74
N GLY A 733 30.13 -0.31 -16.58
CA GLY A 733 29.80 -1.16 -15.42
C GLY A 733 28.63 -2.11 -15.68
N ALA A 734 28.53 -3.19 -14.90
CA ALA A 734 27.53 -4.24 -15.05
C ALA A 734 27.18 -4.90 -13.71
N TYR A 735 26.03 -5.58 -13.68
CA TYR A 735 25.61 -6.44 -12.57
C TYR A 735 25.68 -7.91 -12.99
N PHE A 736 26.16 -8.76 -12.08
CA PHE A 736 26.20 -10.21 -12.25
C PHE A 736 25.62 -10.88 -11.00
N PHE A 737 25.03 -12.06 -11.17
CA PHE A 737 24.61 -12.93 -10.08
C PHE A 737 25.68 -13.98 -9.80
N VAL A 738 25.99 -14.21 -8.53
CA VAL A 738 27.02 -15.13 -8.03
C VAL A 738 26.29 -16.33 -7.43
N PRO A 739 26.03 -17.41 -8.20
CA PRO A 739 25.35 -18.60 -7.68
C PRO A 739 26.22 -19.33 -6.65
N SER A 740 25.56 -20.04 -5.74
CA SER A 740 26.21 -20.96 -4.80
C SER A 740 26.74 -22.21 -5.52
N LEU A 741 27.69 -22.91 -4.89
CA LEU A 741 28.28 -24.13 -5.45
C LEU A 741 27.26 -25.27 -5.63
N PRO A 742 26.24 -25.46 -4.77
CA PRO A 742 25.10 -26.34 -5.06
C PRO A 742 24.26 -25.86 -6.25
N ALA A 743 23.97 -24.56 -6.36
CA ALA A 743 23.16 -24.01 -7.44
C ALA A 743 23.78 -24.25 -8.83
N LEU A 744 25.12 -24.11 -8.94
CA LEU A 744 25.85 -24.41 -10.18
C LEU A 744 25.75 -25.88 -10.59
N ARG A 745 25.83 -26.82 -9.64
CA ARG A 745 25.68 -28.26 -9.91
C ARG A 745 24.25 -28.61 -10.35
N LEU A 746 23.24 -27.92 -9.82
CA LEU A 746 21.83 -28.13 -10.15
C LEU A 746 21.36 -27.39 -11.41
N LEU A 747 22.12 -26.43 -11.92
CA LEU A 747 21.74 -25.54 -13.02
C LEU A 747 21.15 -26.25 -14.28
N PRO A 748 21.63 -27.43 -14.73
CA PRO A 748 21.04 -28.15 -15.86
C PRO A 748 19.57 -28.60 -15.66
N ALA A 749 19.07 -28.63 -14.42
CA ALA A 749 17.71 -29.07 -14.09
C ALA A 749 16.70 -27.92 -13.91
N LEU A 750 17.07 -26.67 -14.24
CA LEU A 750 16.31 -25.46 -13.87
C LEU A 750 15.78 -24.64 -15.07
N VAL A 751 15.66 -25.26 -16.25
CA VAL A 751 15.53 -24.61 -17.57
C VAL A 751 14.28 -25.07 -18.36
N GLU A 752 13.41 -24.15 -18.80
CA GLU A 752 12.10 -24.43 -19.47
C GLU A 752 11.63 -23.28 -20.40
N LEU A 753 10.64 -23.52 -21.28
CA LEU A 753 10.14 -22.59 -22.31
C LEU A 753 8.71 -22.03 -22.04
N PRO A 754 8.43 -20.71 -22.20
CA PRO A 754 7.15 -20.08 -21.79
C PRO A 754 6.19 -19.63 -22.94
N ALA A 755 4.92 -19.33 -22.61
CA ALA A 755 3.88 -18.77 -23.49
C ALA A 755 2.89 -17.82 -22.72
N PHE A 756 1.94 -17.13 -23.42
CA PHE A 756 1.14 -16.02 -22.85
C PHE A 756 -0.38 -16.01 -23.22
N PRO A 757 -1.28 -15.41 -22.38
CA PRO A 757 -2.72 -15.19 -22.67
C PRO A 757 -3.16 -13.69 -22.79
N THR A 758 -4.46 -13.46 -23.07
CA THR A 758 -5.09 -12.19 -23.56
C THR A 758 -6.50 -11.97 -22.93
N PRO A 759 -7.07 -10.73 -22.83
CA PRO A 759 -8.27 -10.44 -22.01
C PRO A 759 -9.65 -10.44 -22.73
N ILE A 760 -10.69 -10.00 -22.01
CA ILE A 760 -12.16 -10.11 -22.25
C ILE A 760 -12.75 -8.66 -22.28
N ALA A 761 -13.72 -8.18 -23.07
CA ALA A 761 -14.89 -8.72 -23.83
C ALA A 761 -16.20 -8.89 -23.00
N VAL A 762 -17.34 -9.25 -23.65
CA VAL A 762 -18.48 -9.89 -22.93
C VAL A 762 -17.93 -11.10 -22.19
N PRO A 763 -18.34 -11.41 -20.94
CA PRO A 763 -17.89 -12.60 -20.23
C PRO A 763 -18.21 -13.87 -21.03
N SER A 764 -17.24 -14.29 -21.85
CA SER A 764 -17.33 -15.43 -22.77
C SER A 764 -17.32 -16.78 -22.05
N ARG A 765 -17.10 -16.71 -20.74
CA ARG A 765 -17.31 -17.73 -19.73
C ARG A 765 -17.99 -17.04 -18.55
N ALA A 766 -19.15 -17.53 -18.16
CA ALA A 766 -19.62 -17.42 -16.78
C ALA A 766 -18.87 -18.44 -15.91
N PRO A 767 -19.07 -18.43 -14.58
CA PRO A 767 -18.81 -19.61 -13.76
C PRO A 767 -19.50 -20.85 -14.35
N ALA A 768 -18.91 -22.03 -14.14
CA ALA A 768 -19.49 -23.27 -14.61
C ALA A 768 -20.90 -23.44 -13.98
N PRO A 769 -21.94 -23.94 -14.70
CA PRO A 769 -23.29 -24.01 -14.16
C PRO A 769 -23.42 -24.84 -12.89
N ASP A 770 -22.48 -25.75 -12.63
CA ASP A 770 -22.35 -26.59 -11.44
C ASP A 770 -21.57 -25.95 -10.27
N ASP A 771 -20.88 -24.83 -10.48
CA ASP A 771 -20.15 -24.10 -9.42
C ASP A 771 -21.06 -23.11 -8.67
N ALA A 772 -21.74 -23.61 -7.64
CA ALA A 772 -22.62 -22.81 -6.80
C ALA A 772 -21.89 -21.64 -6.07
N GLN A 773 -20.60 -21.79 -5.76
CA GLN A 773 -19.86 -20.79 -4.97
C GLN A 773 -19.42 -19.61 -5.84
N ALA A 774 -18.91 -19.86 -7.04
CA ALA A 774 -18.58 -18.80 -7.99
C ALA A 774 -19.85 -18.09 -8.50
N TRP A 775 -20.97 -18.80 -8.70
CA TRP A 775 -22.27 -18.14 -8.96
C TRP A 775 -22.76 -17.29 -7.78
N GLN A 776 -22.60 -17.76 -6.53
CA GLN A 776 -22.91 -16.95 -5.34
C GLN A 776 -22.10 -15.65 -5.32
N GLN A 777 -20.78 -15.75 -5.53
CA GLN A 777 -19.90 -14.59 -5.57
C GLN A 777 -20.32 -13.61 -6.67
N TRP A 778 -20.60 -14.11 -7.88
CA TRP A 778 -20.93 -13.27 -9.03
C TRP A 778 -22.30 -12.56 -8.91
N LEU A 779 -23.27 -13.15 -8.19
CA LEU A 779 -24.62 -12.61 -8.03
C LEU A 779 -24.78 -11.74 -6.77
N GLU A 780 -24.24 -12.15 -5.63
CA GLU A 780 -24.44 -11.41 -4.36
C GLU A 780 -23.54 -10.17 -4.26
N ASP A 781 -22.41 -10.12 -4.96
CA ASP A 781 -21.46 -8.99 -4.98
C ASP A 781 -21.98 -7.78 -5.80
N SER A 782 -22.10 -6.61 -5.18
CA SER A 782 -22.65 -5.40 -5.81
C SER A 782 -21.85 -4.82 -7.00
N SER A 783 -20.61 -5.26 -7.21
CA SER A 783 -19.77 -4.80 -8.33
C SER A 783 -19.77 -5.73 -9.54
N SER A 784 -20.09 -7.00 -9.35
CA SER A 784 -20.15 -8.01 -10.43
C SER A 784 -21.55 -8.58 -10.68
N ARG A 785 -22.51 -8.37 -9.76
CA ARG A 785 -23.95 -8.67 -9.90
C ARG A 785 -24.55 -8.21 -11.22
N ASP A 786 -24.27 -6.98 -11.62
CA ASP A 786 -24.85 -6.44 -12.86
C ASP A 786 -24.24 -7.14 -14.10
N ALA A 787 -23.00 -7.65 -14.01
CA ALA A 787 -22.35 -8.48 -15.03
C ALA A 787 -22.93 -9.90 -15.06
N ALA A 788 -23.15 -10.52 -13.89
CA ALA A 788 -23.82 -11.80 -13.76
C ALA A 788 -25.24 -11.74 -14.33
N TRP A 789 -26.01 -10.70 -14.00
CA TRP A 789 -27.33 -10.48 -14.58
C TRP A 789 -27.27 -10.08 -16.06
N ALA A 790 -26.23 -9.39 -16.54
CA ALA A 790 -26.05 -9.16 -17.98
C ALA A 790 -25.78 -10.47 -18.75
N TYR A 791 -25.01 -11.41 -18.17
CA TYR A 791 -24.83 -12.74 -18.71
C TYR A 791 -26.11 -13.57 -18.65
N VAL A 792 -26.84 -13.54 -17.53
CA VAL A 792 -28.13 -14.23 -17.40
C VAL A 792 -29.15 -13.68 -18.41
N ARG A 793 -29.26 -12.35 -18.56
CA ARG A 793 -30.08 -11.68 -19.58
C ARG A 793 -29.64 -11.94 -21.03
N SER A 794 -28.40 -12.37 -21.26
CA SER A 794 -27.94 -12.79 -22.60
C SER A 794 -28.20 -14.28 -22.90
N GLN A 795 -28.64 -15.06 -21.90
CA GLN A 795 -29.18 -16.41 -22.14
C GLN A 795 -30.60 -16.32 -22.72
N PRO A 796 -31.10 -17.37 -23.41
CA PRO A 796 -32.45 -17.38 -23.98
C PRO A 796 -33.53 -17.02 -22.95
N GLY A 797 -34.26 -15.93 -23.20
CA GLY A 797 -35.32 -15.40 -22.34
C GLY A 797 -34.87 -14.97 -20.93
N GLY A 798 -33.58 -14.71 -20.75
CA GLY A 798 -33.03 -14.19 -19.50
C GLY A 798 -33.12 -15.14 -18.29
N VAL A 799 -33.19 -16.46 -18.53
CA VAL A 799 -33.24 -17.50 -17.49
C VAL A 799 -32.07 -18.45 -17.64
N LEU A 800 -31.45 -18.84 -16.52
CA LEU A 800 -30.32 -19.77 -16.50
C LEU A 800 -30.39 -20.73 -15.31
N ARG A 801 -30.28 -22.05 -15.56
CA ARG A 801 -30.18 -23.07 -14.51
C ARG A 801 -28.73 -23.18 -14.02
N THR A 802 -28.53 -23.05 -12.71
CA THR A 802 -27.22 -23.21 -12.04
C THR A 802 -27.36 -23.99 -10.72
N ALA A 803 -26.26 -24.45 -10.14
CA ALA A 803 -26.22 -25.06 -8.81
C ALA A 803 -26.49 -24.06 -7.66
N TYR A 804 -26.38 -22.76 -7.91
CA TYR A 804 -26.86 -21.71 -7.00
C TYR A 804 -28.40 -21.53 -7.07
N GLY A 805 -29.00 -21.89 -8.21
CA GLY A 805 -30.44 -21.86 -8.43
C GLY A 805 -30.83 -21.60 -9.90
N VAL A 806 -32.13 -21.56 -10.17
CA VAL A 806 -32.66 -21.06 -11.45
C VAL A 806 -32.69 -19.54 -11.39
N LEU A 807 -31.80 -18.90 -12.14
CA LEU A 807 -31.63 -17.44 -12.18
C LEU A 807 -32.63 -16.84 -13.17
N VAL A 808 -33.41 -15.84 -12.73
CA VAL A 808 -34.42 -15.14 -13.53
C VAL A 808 -34.07 -13.65 -13.57
N GLY A 809 -33.50 -13.22 -14.70
CA GLY A 809 -32.94 -11.87 -14.88
C GLY A 809 -33.74 -10.94 -15.80
N GLU A 810 -34.53 -11.49 -16.73
CA GLU A 810 -35.37 -10.66 -17.62
C GLU A 810 -36.62 -10.15 -16.89
N ALA A 811 -36.91 -8.86 -17.00
CA ALA A 811 -38.03 -8.18 -16.31
C ALA A 811 -39.40 -8.83 -16.57
N ARG A 812 -39.60 -9.37 -17.78
CA ARG A 812 -40.81 -10.09 -18.18
C ARG A 812 -41.04 -11.36 -17.36
N GLU A 813 -39.99 -12.16 -17.18
CA GLU A 813 -40.07 -13.45 -16.48
C GLU A 813 -40.00 -13.24 -14.95
N VAL A 814 -39.31 -12.18 -14.48
CA VAL A 814 -39.44 -11.68 -13.10
C VAL A 814 -40.90 -11.31 -12.77
N CYS A 815 -41.62 -10.66 -13.69
CA CYS A 815 -43.05 -10.41 -13.54
C CYS A 815 -43.90 -11.69 -13.51
N GLU A 816 -43.50 -12.78 -14.18
CA GLU A 816 -44.19 -14.07 -14.12
C GLU A 816 -44.05 -14.67 -12.71
N VAL A 817 -42.82 -14.77 -12.21
CA VAL A 817 -42.51 -15.35 -10.89
C VAL A 817 -43.16 -14.60 -9.73
N PHE A 818 -43.39 -13.29 -9.86
CA PHE A 818 -44.12 -12.50 -8.86
C PHE A 818 -45.65 -12.60 -8.95
N ARG A 819 -46.22 -12.87 -10.14
CA ARG A 819 -47.67 -13.07 -10.32
C ARG A 819 -48.14 -14.49 -10.03
N ASP A 820 -47.26 -15.46 -10.23
CA ASP A 820 -47.47 -16.91 -10.06
C ASP A 820 -48.86 -17.43 -10.51
N ARG A 821 -49.19 -17.22 -11.79
CA ARG A 821 -50.53 -17.47 -12.34
C ARG A 821 -51.01 -18.93 -12.29
N GLU A 822 -50.11 -19.87 -12.03
CA GLU A 822 -50.39 -21.31 -12.03
C GLU A 822 -49.97 -21.98 -10.70
N SER A 823 -49.69 -21.20 -9.66
CA SER A 823 -49.22 -21.68 -8.34
C SER A 823 -48.00 -22.61 -8.47
N ARG A 824 -46.99 -22.15 -9.21
CA ARG A 824 -45.69 -22.77 -9.48
C ARG A 824 -44.66 -22.51 -8.39
N TYR A 825 -44.79 -21.45 -7.59
CA TYR A 825 -43.74 -20.96 -6.69
C TYR A 825 -44.24 -20.85 -5.24
N SER A 826 -43.29 -20.69 -4.30
CA SER A 826 -43.56 -20.66 -2.86
C SER A 826 -42.62 -19.70 -2.13
N VAL A 827 -43.14 -19.04 -1.10
CA VAL A 827 -42.38 -18.26 -0.10
C VAL A 827 -42.19 -19.00 1.23
N THR A 828 -42.66 -20.25 1.35
CA THR A 828 -42.53 -21.06 2.58
C THR A 828 -41.08 -21.27 3.03
N GLY A 829 -40.10 -21.15 2.14
CA GLY A 829 -38.67 -21.10 2.46
C GLY A 829 -38.31 -19.93 3.39
N TYR A 830 -38.92 -18.74 3.19
CA TYR A 830 -38.85 -17.65 4.16
C TYR A 830 -39.54 -18.03 5.47
N GLY A 831 -40.70 -18.67 5.40
CA GLY A 831 -41.45 -19.13 6.58
C GLY A 831 -40.63 -20.04 7.50
N SER A 832 -39.80 -20.91 6.93
CA SER A 832 -38.87 -21.76 7.70
C SER A 832 -37.78 -20.95 8.41
N ARG A 833 -37.13 -19.99 7.72
CA ARG A 833 -36.09 -19.15 8.34
C ARG A 833 -36.67 -18.14 9.34
N MET A 834 -37.88 -17.66 9.10
CA MET A 834 -38.64 -16.86 10.08
C MET A 834 -38.95 -17.71 11.33
N ALA A 835 -39.41 -18.96 11.19
CA ALA A 835 -39.63 -19.87 12.32
C ALA A 835 -38.36 -20.12 13.15
N GLN A 836 -37.18 -20.14 12.52
CA GLN A 836 -35.88 -20.29 13.19
C GLN A 836 -35.40 -19.01 13.91
N SER A 837 -36.02 -17.85 13.62
CA SER A 837 -35.57 -16.53 14.10
C SER A 837 -36.67 -15.78 14.86
N ILE A 838 -37.61 -15.12 14.18
CA ILE A 838 -38.62 -14.23 14.78
C ILE A 838 -40.04 -14.82 14.89
N GLY A 839 -40.20 -16.10 14.51
CA GLY A 839 -41.49 -16.77 14.37
C GLY A 839 -42.10 -16.64 12.96
N ARG A 840 -42.85 -17.66 12.52
CA ARG A 840 -43.44 -17.72 11.17
C ARG A 840 -44.61 -16.74 11.02
N GLY A 841 -44.35 -15.55 10.50
CA GLY A 841 -45.38 -14.59 10.07
C GLY A 841 -45.88 -14.82 8.65
N TYR A 842 -46.96 -14.12 8.27
CA TYR A 842 -47.63 -14.27 6.97
C TYR A 842 -46.71 -14.02 5.75
N LEU A 843 -45.67 -13.20 5.89
CA LEU A 843 -44.65 -12.94 4.85
C LEU A 843 -43.90 -14.21 4.39
N GLY A 844 -43.99 -15.31 5.13
CA GLY A 844 -43.45 -16.64 4.80
C GLY A 844 -44.53 -17.72 4.65
N MET A 845 -45.70 -17.34 4.11
CA MET A 845 -46.84 -18.22 3.85
C MET A 845 -47.35 -18.02 2.41
N ASP A 846 -47.64 -19.13 1.74
CA ASP A 846 -48.43 -19.18 0.50
C ASP A 846 -49.95 -19.17 0.85
N GLU A 847 -50.83 -18.97 -0.14
CA GLU A 847 -52.29 -18.91 0.04
C GLU A 847 -52.84 -20.09 0.86
N ASP A 848 -52.47 -21.32 0.48
CA ASP A 848 -52.88 -22.58 1.10
C ASP A 848 -52.14 -22.91 2.42
N SER A 849 -51.46 -21.94 3.01
CA SER A 849 -50.72 -22.09 4.26
C SER A 849 -50.96 -20.97 5.29
N GLY A 850 -52.06 -20.23 5.14
CA GLY A 850 -52.50 -19.19 6.07
C GLY A 850 -52.39 -17.76 5.54
N HIS A 851 -51.89 -17.54 4.32
CA HIS A 851 -51.75 -16.20 3.75
C HIS A 851 -53.09 -15.62 3.30
N ALA A 852 -54.01 -16.43 2.76
CA ALA A 852 -55.30 -15.96 2.26
C ALA A 852 -56.16 -15.34 3.38
N GLU A 853 -56.05 -15.86 4.60
CA GLU A 853 -56.80 -15.45 5.78
C GLU A 853 -56.12 -14.28 6.51
N GLN A 854 -54.80 -14.34 6.70
CA GLN A 854 -54.05 -13.33 7.48
C GLN A 854 -53.72 -12.07 6.66
N ALA A 855 -53.35 -12.22 5.38
CA ALA A 855 -52.80 -11.11 4.62
C ALA A 855 -53.79 -9.97 4.35
N PRO A 856 -55.09 -10.19 4.04
CA PRO A 856 -56.04 -9.08 3.86
C PRO A 856 -56.17 -8.22 5.12
N LEU A 857 -56.23 -8.87 6.29
CA LEU A 857 -56.40 -8.24 7.60
C LEU A 857 -55.15 -7.44 8.02
N ILE A 858 -53.97 -8.06 7.92
CA ILE A 858 -52.70 -7.43 8.31
C ILE A 858 -52.28 -6.33 7.32
N ASN A 859 -52.50 -6.53 6.01
CA ASN A 859 -52.20 -5.49 5.03
C ASN A 859 -53.07 -4.24 5.22
N ALA A 860 -54.37 -4.39 5.57
CA ALA A 860 -55.22 -3.25 5.90
C ALA A 860 -54.72 -2.46 7.12
N ALA A 861 -54.15 -3.14 8.13
CA ALA A 861 -53.52 -2.47 9.27
C ALA A 861 -52.27 -1.65 8.85
N ILE A 862 -51.41 -2.21 8.00
CA ILE A 862 -50.20 -1.54 7.47
C ILE A 862 -50.58 -0.36 6.55
N GLU A 863 -51.52 -0.57 5.63
CA GLU A 863 -52.01 0.42 4.67
C GLU A 863 -52.80 1.57 5.36
N SER A 864 -53.10 1.46 6.67
CA SER A 864 -53.61 2.56 7.50
C SER A 864 -52.57 3.63 7.85
N ILE A 865 -51.29 3.41 7.54
CA ILE A 865 -50.22 4.42 7.60
C ILE A 865 -50.00 4.97 6.19
N ASP A 866 -50.71 6.05 5.86
CA ASP A 866 -50.55 6.73 4.58
C ASP A 866 -49.19 7.48 4.48
N GLU A 867 -48.80 7.81 3.24
CA GLU A 867 -47.50 8.41 2.93
C GLU A 867 -47.32 9.81 3.55
N ALA A 868 -48.38 10.60 3.67
CA ALA A 868 -48.32 11.96 4.24
C ALA A 868 -48.15 11.92 5.77
N SER A 869 -48.83 10.98 6.42
CA SER A 869 -48.67 10.65 7.85
C SER A 869 -47.26 10.14 8.15
N ALA A 870 -46.74 9.22 7.31
CA ALA A 870 -45.39 8.68 7.43
C ALA A 870 -44.30 9.77 7.22
N PHE A 871 -44.48 10.63 6.21
CA PHE A 871 -43.63 11.80 5.98
C PHE A 871 -43.60 12.73 7.19
N THR A 872 -44.76 13.12 7.69
CA THR A 872 -44.89 14.08 8.80
C THR A 872 -44.18 13.59 10.06
N ALA A 873 -44.33 12.30 10.39
CA ALA A 873 -43.65 11.70 11.53
C ALA A 873 -42.12 11.62 11.34
N ALA A 874 -41.65 11.22 10.15
CA ALA A 874 -40.22 11.09 9.87
C ALA A 874 -39.49 12.44 9.83
N HIS A 875 -40.09 13.44 9.19
CA HIS A 875 -39.57 14.81 9.10
C HIS A 875 -39.38 15.44 10.48
N ALA A 876 -40.41 15.35 11.35
CA ALA A 876 -40.36 15.90 12.70
C ALA A 876 -39.24 15.28 13.57
N VAL A 877 -39.04 13.96 13.50
CA VAL A 877 -37.94 13.30 14.22
C VAL A 877 -36.58 13.69 13.64
N ALA A 878 -36.43 13.68 12.33
CA ALA A 878 -35.17 14.00 11.68
C ALA A 878 -34.72 15.44 11.97
N ALA A 879 -35.64 16.40 11.92
CA ALA A 879 -35.38 17.80 12.28
C ALA A 879 -34.94 17.97 13.74
N ALA A 880 -35.52 17.21 14.68
CA ALA A 880 -35.12 17.23 16.09
C ALA A 880 -33.70 16.67 16.31
N VAL A 881 -33.30 15.62 15.58
CA VAL A 881 -31.93 15.07 15.60
C VAL A 881 -30.93 16.11 15.06
N VAL A 882 -31.24 16.75 13.94
CA VAL A 882 -30.44 17.83 13.33
C VAL A 882 -30.24 19.00 14.30
N ALA A 883 -31.30 19.44 14.98
CA ALA A 883 -31.21 20.52 15.96
C ALA A 883 -30.28 20.17 17.15
N LYS A 884 -30.35 18.93 17.64
CA LYS A 884 -29.48 18.42 18.72
C LYS A 884 -27.99 18.44 18.34
N VAL A 885 -27.65 18.07 17.10
CA VAL A 885 -26.26 18.11 16.59
C VAL A 885 -25.70 19.53 16.62
N ARG A 886 -26.47 20.52 16.14
CA ARG A 886 -26.03 21.93 16.15
C ARG A 886 -25.86 22.47 17.57
N GLY A 887 -26.83 22.21 18.45
CA GLY A 887 -26.76 22.66 19.86
C GLY A 887 -25.56 22.12 20.64
N GLY A 888 -25.19 20.85 20.44
CA GLY A 888 -24.01 20.26 21.08
C GLY A 888 -22.69 20.89 20.62
N ALA A 889 -22.55 21.17 19.32
CA ALA A 889 -21.38 21.87 18.79
C ALA A 889 -21.28 23.32 19.32
N GLN A 890 -22.41 23.99 19.47
CA GLN A 890 -22.55 25.32 20.08
C GLN A 890 -22.04 25.35 21.53
N GLN A 891 -22.40 24.33 22.33
CA GLN A 891 -21.95 24.16 23.73
C GLN A 891 -20.45 23.86 23.86
N LEU A 892 -19.85 23.21 22.85
CA LEU A 892 -18.42 22.87 22.80
C LEU A 892 -17.55 23.95 22.13
N HIS A 893 -18.12 25.11 21.81
CA HIS A 893 -17.47 26.21 21.06
C HIS A 893 -16.87 25.79 19.70
N LEU A 894 -17.45 24.78 19.05
CA LEU A 894 -17.03 24.28 17.74
C LEU A 894 -17.65 25.12 16.62
N LYS A 895 -16.90 25.33 15.53
CA LYS A 895 -17.33 26.13 14.36
C LYS A 895 -18.38 25.41 13.50
N GLU A 896 -18.51 24.09 13.62
CA GLU A 896 -19.48 23.25 12.93
C GLU A 896 -19.80 21.99 13.75
N GLY A 897 -20.97 21.37 13.49
CA GLY A 897 -21.38 20.07 14.04
C GLY A 897 -21.52 19.03 12.93
N LEU A 898 -21.25 17.75 13.24
CA LEU A 898 -21.25 16.67 12.24
C LEU A 898 -22.57 15.89 12.25
N LEU A 899 -23.30 15.93 11.13
CA LEU A 899 -24.53 15.16 10.91
C LEU A 899 -24.23 13.90 10.09
N ASP A 900 -24.57 12.74 10.62
CA ASP A 900 -24.35 11.44 9.98
C ASP A 900 -25.68 10.81 9.57
N VAL A 901 -25.89 10.67 8.26
CA VAL A 901 -27.09 10.04 7.66
C VAL A 901 -27.23 8.57 8.10
N GLU A 902 -26.10 7.92 8.40
CA GLU A 902 -25.95 6.64 9.13
C GLU A 902 -26.92 6.54 10.31
N GLN A 903 -26.56 7.34 11.31
CA GLN A 903 -27.21 7.42 12.61
C GLN A 903 -28.55 8.14 12.53
N LEU A 904 -28.73 9.13 11.65
CA LEU A 904 -30.01 9.79 11.42
C LEU A 904 -31.08 8.79 10.99
N SER A 905 -30.74 7.88 10.07
CA SER A 905 -31.66 6.83 9.62
C SER A 905 -31.98 5.84 10.74
N GLU A 906 -30.99 5.38 11.51
CA GLU A 906 -31.24 4.51 12.68
C GLU A 906 -32.14 5.19 13.74
N HIS A 907 -31.87 6.46 14.07
CA HIS A 907 -32.64 7.22 15.07
C HIS A 907 -34.09 7.44 14.62
N VAL A 908 -34.31 7.83 13.36
CA VAL A 908 -35.65 8.03 12.81
C VAL A 908 -36.42 6.71 12.79
N LEU A 909 -35.80 5.61 12.35
CA LEU A 909 -36.47 4.31 12.32
C LEU A 909 -36.76 3.77 13.73
N ALA A 910 -35.85 3.95 14.70
CA ALA A 910 -36.11 3.61 16.09
C ALA A 910 -37.30 4.41 16.66
N ALA A 911 -37.34 5.73 16.45
CA ALA A 911 -38.43 6.58 16.91
C ALA A 911 -39.77 6.21 16.26
N LEU A 912 -39.82 6.01 14.94
CA LEU A 912 -41.04 5.62 14.23
C LEU A 912 -41.53 4.24 14.66
N CYS A 913 -40.63 3.28 14.86
CA CYS A 913 -40.98 1.97 15.41
C CYS A 913 -41.60 2.11 16.82
N LYS A 914 -41.05 2.98 17.67
CA LYS A 914 -41.64 3.30 18.98
C LYS A 914 -43.02 3.95 18.86
N THR A 915 -43.22 4.86 17.90
CA THR A 915 -44.52 5.53 17.67
C THR A 915 -45.60 4.60 17.09
N TRP A 916 -45.24 3.63 16.25
CA TRP A 916 -46.22 2.77 15.56
C TRP A 916 -46.43 1.42 16.23
N PHE A 917 -45.35 0.78 16.71
CA PHE A 917 -45.40 -0.54 17.35
C PHE A 917 -45.27 -0.47 18.88
N GLY A 918 -44.55 0.52 19.43
CA GLY A 918 -44.25 0.67 20.85
C GLY A 918 -42.83 0.32 21.27
N LEU A 919 -42.06 -0.26 20.35
CA LEU A 919 -40.68 -0.73 20.57
C LEU A 919 -39.72 -0.02 19.61
N PRO A 920 -38.52 0.42 20.04
CA PRO A 920 -37.88 0.13 21.32
C PRO A 920 -38.47 0.93 22.51
N ASP A 921 -38.72 0.22 23.60
CA ASP A 921 -39.24 0.79 24.85
C ASP A 921 -38.11 1.37 25.72
N GLY A 922 -36.90 0.81 25.61
CA GLY A 922 -35.73 1.09 26.45
C GLY A 922 -35.53 0.05 27.57
N GLN A 923 -36.34 -1.01 27.61
CA GLN A 923 -36.28 -2.07 28.63
C GLN A 923 -36.21 -3.46 27.98
N ALA A 924 -37.29 -3.92 27.34
CA ALA A 924 -37.30 -5.17 26.60
C ALA A 924 -36.52 -5.06 25.26
N MET A 925 -36.50 -3.88 24.65
CA MET A 925 -35.76 -3.60 23.42
C MET A 925 -35.12 -2.22 23.46
N TRP A 926 -33.83 -2.14 23.18
CA TRP A 926 -33.04 -0.92 23.17
C TRP A 926 -33.09 -0.21 21.81
N GLY A 927 -32.94 1.12 21.81
CA GLY A 927 -32.82 1.93 20.61
C GLY A 927 -31.36 2.23 20.25
N THR A 928 -31.13 3.45 19.75
CA THR A 928 -29.81 3.98 19.39
C THR A 928 -29.06 4.57 20.59
N GLU A 929 -29.72 4.73 21.74
CA GLU A 929 -29.15 5.28 22.96
C GLU A 929 -28.10 4.35 23.62
N TRP A 930 -27.24 4.96 24.43
CA TRP A 930 -26.26 4.22 25.22
C TRP A 930 -26.92 3.56 26.44
N HIS A 931 -26.52 2.33 26.71
CA HIS A 931 -26.89 1.58 27.91
C HIS A 931 -25.61 1.12 28.60
N ALA A 932 -25.60 1.16 29.94
CA ALA A 932 -24.53 0.54 30.72
C ALA A 932 -24.59 -0.99 30.57
N LYS A 933 -23.45 -1.67 30.60
CA LYS A 933 -23.41 -3.13 30.44
C LYS A 933 -24.11 -3.82 31.63
N PRO A 934 -25.12 -4.69 31.41
CA PRO A 934 -25.81 -5.39 32.49
C PRO A 934 -24.91 -6.29 33.32
N ALA A 935 -25.25 -6.48 34.60
CA ALA A 935 -24.46 -7.28 35.54
C ALA A 935 -24.48 -8.79 35.25
N ASP A 936 -25.48 -9.28 34.50
CA ASP A 936 -25.57 -10.65 33.99
C ASP A 936 -24.86 -10.85 32.63
N GLY A 937 -24.38 -9.76 32.01
CA GLY A 937 -23.71 -9.75 30.72
C GLY A 937 -24.60 -9.97 29.49
N GLN A 938 -25.94 -9.91 29.60
CA GLN A 938 -26.85 -10.09 28.47
C GLN A 938 -27.41 -8.76 27.95
N ASP A 939 -26.92 -8.32 26.79
CA ASP A 939 -27.45 -7.14 26.10
C ASP A 939 -28.87 -7.40 25.55
N ALA A 940 -29.79 -6.45 25.75
CA ALA A 940 -31.12 -6.50 25.14
C ALA A 940 -31.06 -6.20 23.63
N PRO A 941 -31.96 -6.76 22.80
CA PRO A 941 -31.92 -6.59 21.36
C PRO A 941 -32.16 -5.13 20.94
N ARG A 942 -31.53 -4.71 19.84
CA ARG A 942 -31.54 -3.31 19.38
C ARG A 942 -32.36 -3.08 18.11
N CYS A 943 -33.28 -2.11 18.16
CA CYS A 943 -34.03 -1.64 17.00
C CYS A 943 -33.43 -0.34 16.44
N PRO A 944 -33.21 -0.22 15.11
CA PRO A 944 -33.48 -1.22 14.06
C PRO A 944 -32.35 -2.25 13.84
N ARG A 945 -31.19 -2.05 14.47
CA ARG A 945 -29.89 -2.66 14.09
C ARG A 945 -29.87 -4.20 14.07
N ASP A 946 -30.64 -4.88 14.91
CA ASP A 946 -30.72 -6.35 14.90
C ASP A 946 -31.66 -6.91 13.83
N PHE A 947 -32.71 -6.17 13.44
CA PHE A 947 -33.57 -6.56 12.31
C PHE A 947 -32.79 -6.57 10.98
N PHE A 948 -31.73 -5.76 10.83
CA PHE A 948 -30.84 -5.82 9.66
C PHE A 948 -30.20 -7.20 9.50
N ALA A 949 -29.71 -7.79 10.59
CA ALA A 949 -29.10 -9.12 10.59
C ALA A 949 -30.12 -10.24 10.31
N VAL A 950 -31.31 -10.15 10.90
CA VAL A 950 -32.40 -11.12 10.65
C VAL A 950 -32.86 -11.04 9.18
N SER A 951 -32.97 -9.84 8.61
CA SER A 951 -33.44 -9.63 7.23
C SER A 951 -32.51 -10.26 6.21
N ARG A 952 -31.18 -10.12 6.40
CA ARG A 952 -30.15 -10.76 5.57
C ARG A 952 -30.24 -12.31 5.58
N PHE A 953 -30.61 -12.90 6.71
CA PHE A 953 -30.79 -14.35 6.85
C PHE A 953 -32.10 -14.85 6.22
N VAL A 954 -33.23 -14.19 6.49
CA VAL A 954 -34.53 -14.60 5.98
C VAL A 954 -34.57 -14.43 4.45
N PHE A 955 -34.31 -13.23 3.93
CA PHE A 955 -34.62 -12.89 2.53
C PHE A 955 -33.48 -13.13 1.53
N GLY A 956 -32.23 -13.18 1.99
CA GLY A 956 -31.08 -13.50 1.13
C GLY A 956 -31.11 -14.95 0.62
N PRO A 957 -30.62 -15.29 -0.58
CA PRO A 957 -30.67 -16.65 -1.13
C PRO A 957 -30.00 -17.70 -0.23
N HIS A 958 -28.67 -17.63 -0.10
CA HIS A 958 -27.87 -18.66 0.56
C HIS A 958 -27.01 -18.06 1.69
N PRO A 959 -27.63 -17.67 2.82
CA PRO A 959 -26.90 -17.12 3.96
C PRO A 959 -25.97 -18.18 4.56
N SER A 960 -24.75 -17.77 4.94
CA SER A 960 -23.79 -18.68 5.56
C SER A 960 -24.26 -19.16 6.94
N GLU A 961 -23.72 -20.29 7.39
CA GLU A 961 -24.06 -20.87 8.70
C GLU A 961 -23.81 -19.89 9.87
N LEU A 962 -22.78 -19.05 9.78
CA LEU A 962 -22.50 -17.98 10.74
C LEU A 962 -23.59 -16.90 10.74
N VAL A 963 -24.04 -16.46 9.56
CA VAL A 963 -25.18 -15.52 9.43
C VAL A 963 -26.43 -16.15 10.03
N GLY A 964 -26.70 -17.43 9.76
CA GLY A 964 -27.82 -18.16 10.36
C GLY A 964 -27.79 -18.22 11.89
N LYS A 965 -26.64 -18.58 12.47
CA LYS A 965 -26.44 -18.64 13.94
C LYS A 965 -26.64 -17.28 14.61
N VAL A 966 -26.05 -16.21 14.05
CA VAL A 966 -26.17 -14.85 14.59
C VAL A 966 -27.59 -14.30 14.43
N ALA A 967 -28.18 -14.46 13.24
CA ALA A 967 -29.53 -13.97 12.95
C ALA A 967 -30.63 -14.72 13.72
N SER A 968 -30.49 -16.02 13.91
CA SER A 968 -31.45 -16.80 14.73
C SER A 968 -31.43 -16.33 16.18
N LYS A 969 -30.25 -16.19 16.81
CA LYS A 969 -30.15 -15.67 18.18
C LYS A 969 -30.72 -14.25 18.32
N LYS A 970 -30.39 -13.35 17.38
CA LYS A 970 -30.93 -11.98 17.38
C LYS A 970 -32.45 -11.94 17.16
N GLY A 971 -32.97 -12.73 16.24
CA GLY A 971 -34.40 -12.84 15.97
C GLY A 971 -35.19 -13.39 17.16
N GLN A 972 -34.66 -14.40 17.83
CA GLN A 972 -35.27 -15.00 19.02
C GLN A 972 -35.32 -13.98 20.17
N GLY A 973 -34.25 -13.19 20.35
CA GLY A 973 -34.22 -12.05 21.27
C GLY A 973 -35.28 -10.99 20.92
N LEU A 974 -35.36 -10.58 19.65
CA LEU A 974 -36.38 -9.61 19.19
C LEU A 974 -37.81 -10.13 19.40
N GLN A 975 -38.09 -11.40 19.14
CA GLN A 975 -39.42 -11.99 19.37
C GLN A 975 -39.73 -12.08 20.87
N ALA A 976 -38.76 -12.47 21.70
CA ALA A 976 -38.91 -12.48 23.16
C ALA A 976 -39.19 -11.08 23.71
N ALA A 977 -38.50 -10.05 23.21
CA ALA A 977 -38.73 -8.66 23.58
C ALA A 977 -40.15 -8.18 23.23
N VAL A 978 -40.66 -8.51 22.04
CA VAL A 978 -42.05 -8.19 21.65
C VAL A 978 -43.06 -8.90 22.56
N LYS A 979 -42.83 -10.18 22.91
CA LYS A 979 -43.68 -10.92 23.86
C LYS A 979 -43.66 -10.29 25.26
N GLN A 980 -42.47 -9.99 25.79
CA GLN A 980 -42.27 -9.38 27.10
C GLN A 980 -42.96 -8.01 27.19
N TRP A 981 -42.78 -7.17 26.16
CA TRP A 981 -43.40 -5.85 26.09
C TRP A 981 -44.93 -5.93 26.02
N LEU A 982 -45.51 -6.83 25.22
CA LEU A 982 -46.96 -7.06 25.18
C LEU A 982 -47.48 -7.56 26.53
N ALA A 983 -46.80 -8.50 27.18
CA ALA A 983 -47.18 -9.04 28.48
C ALA A 983 -47.05 -8.03 29.63
N ALA A 984 -46.26 -6.98 29.46
CA ALA A 984 -46.13 -5.87 30.40
C ALA A 984 -47.24 -4.80 30.26
N GLN A 985 -48.07 -4.86 29.21
CA GLN A 985 -49.23 -3.97 29.07
C GLN A 985 -50.44 -4.53 29.84
N ALA A 986 -51.25 -3.67 30.44
CA ALA A 986 -52.55 -4.09 30.94
C ALA A 986 -53.46 -4.52 29.78
N ALA A 987 -54.34 -5.50 30.01
CA ALA A 987 -55.11 -6.16 28.95
C ALA A 987 -55.90 -5.18 28.03
N ASP A 988 -56.49 -4.16 28.65
CA ASP A 988 -57.32 -3.13 28.02
C ASP A 988 -56.55 -1.82 27.75
N ALA A 989 -55.24 -1.78 27.96
CA ALA A 989 -54.43 -0.60 27.62
C ALA A 989 -54.39 -0.41 26.08
N PRO A 990 -54.63 0.82 25.58
CA PRO A 990 -54.54 1.10 24.15
C PRO A 990 -53.09 0.99 23.68
N LEU A 991 -52.83 0.09 22.73
CA LEU A 991 -51.50 -0.05 22.15
C LEU A 991 -51.22 1.08 21.12
N PRO A 992 -49.95 1.34 20.77
CA PRO A 992 -49.59 2.21 19.64
C PRO A 992 -50.29 1.78 18.34
N LYS A 993 -50.62 2.76 17.48
CA LYS A 993 -51.63 2.63 16.41
C LYS A 993 -51.55 1.33 15.60
N LEU A 994 -50.36 0.93 15.15
CA LEU A 994 -50.20 -0.24 14.28
C LEU A 994 -50.24 -1.54 15.09
N SER A 995 -49.63 -1.60 16.28
CA SER A 995 -49.79 -2.75 17.21
C SER A 995 -51.24 -2.95 17.65
N GLN A 996 -52.01 -1.88 17.88
CA GLN A 996 -53.43 -1.97 18.20
C GLN A 996 -54.23 -2.55 17.03
N ALA A 997 -54.05 -1.99 15.82
CA ALA A 997 -54.73 -2.49 14.62
C ALA A 997 -54.39 -3.96 14.32
N ILE A 998 -53.15 -4.42 14.59
CA ILE A 998 -52.76 -5.83 14.47
C ILE A 998 -53.44 -6.71 15.54
N LYS A 999 -53.53 -6.25 16.79
CA LYS A 999 -54.22 -6.96 17.90
C LYS A 999 -55.70 -7.15 17.59
N GLU A 1000 -56.36 -6.13 17.05
CA GLU A 1000 -57.77 -6.15 16.63
C GLU A 1000 -57.98 -7.03 15.39
N ALA A 1001 -57.19 -6.83 14.34
CA ALA A 1001 -57.29 -7.59 13.08
C ALA A 1001 -57.10 -9.10 13.27
N LEU A 1002 -56.33 -9.53 14.27
CA LEU A 1002 -56.05 -10.94 14.57
C LEU A 1002 -56.83 -11.48 15.79
N GLN A 1003 -57.77 -10.71 16.36
CA GLN A 1003 -58.48 -11.09 17.59
C GLN A 1003 -59.26 -12.43 17.48
N GLY A 1004 -59.79 -12.75 16.29
CA GLY A 1004 -60.45 -14.03 16.04
C GLY A 1004 -59.49 -15.23 15.92
N MET A 1005 -58.21 -14.98 15.65
CA MET A 1005 -57.17 -16.01 15.46
C MET A 1005 -56.32 -16.21 16.72
N SER A 1006 -56.13 -15.18 17.53
CA SER A 1006 -55.29 -15.24 18.74
C SER A 1006 -55.82 -16.17 19.83
N ALA A 1007 -57.12 -16.51 19.80
CA ALA A 1007 -57.73 -17.53 20.66
C ALA A 1007 -57.30 -18.96 20.30
N GLN A 1008 -56.82 -19.20 19.07
CA GLN A 1008 -56.30 -20.49 18.60
C GLN A 1008 -54.76 -20.51 18.61
N ASP A 1009 -54.13 -19.35 18.43
CA ASP A 1009 -52.68 -19.19 18.41
C ASP A 1009 -52.28 -17.89 19.16
N PRO A 1010 -51.92 -17.96 20.46
CA PRO A 1010 -51.59 -16.77 21.25
C PRO A 1010 -50.30 -16.07 20.77
N ASP A 1011 -49.48 -16.73 19.97
CA ASP A 1011 -48.21 -16.20 19.44
C ASP A 1011 -48.40 -15.43 18.11
N ILE A 1012 -49.61 -15.41 17.52
CA ILE A 1012 -49.85 -14.80 16.21
C ILE A 1012 -49.63 -13.28 16.21
N VAL A 1013 -50.02 -12.58 17.28
CA VAL A 1013 -49.83 -11.13 17.43
C VAL A 1013 -48.34 -10.75 17.59
N PRO A 1014 -47.58 -11.29 18.57
CA PRO A 1014 -46.17 -10.94 18.73
C PRO A 1014 -45.31 -11.25 17.49
N ARG A 1015 -45.51 -12.41 16.83
CA ARG A 1015 -44.73 -12.74 15.63
C ARG A 1015 -45.13 -11.92 14.40
N THR A 1016 -46.39 -11.46 14.30
CA THR A 1016 -46.81 -10.53 13.25
C THR A 1016 -46.18 -9.16 13.44
N ILE A 1017 -46.16 -8.62 14.67
CA ILE A 1017 -45.46 -7.35 14.99
C ILE A 1017 -43.97 -7.48 14.65
N ALA A 1018 -43.29 -8.54 15.13
CA ALA A 1018 -41.89 -8.80 14.81
C ALA A 1018 -41.64 -8.98 13.30
N GLY A 1019 -42.57 -9.61 12.56
CA GLY A 1019 -42.49 -9.79 11.11
C GLY A 1019 -42.62 -8.50 10.31
N ILE A 1020 -43.48 -7.57 10.73
CA ILE A 1020 -43.62 -6.25 10.08
C ILE A 1020 -42.42 -5.37 10.44
N MET A 1021 -41.96 -5.41 11.70
CA MET A 1021 -40.70 -4.77 12.12
C MET A 1021 -39.45 -5.40 11.48
N LEU A 1022 -39.55 -6.57 10.86
CA LEU A 1022 -38.50 -7.13 10.01
C LEU A 1022 -38.57 -6.61 8.57
N GLY A 1023 -39.78 -6.42 8.02
CA GLY A 1023 -39.97 -5.97 6.64
C GLY A 1023 -39.71 -4.48 6.41
N PHE A 1024 -40.04 -3.62 7.38
CA PHE A 1024 -39.99 -2.16 7.21
C PHE A 1024 -38.59 -1.54 7.42
N PRO A 1025 -37.95 -1.59 8.62
CA PRO A 1025 -36.73 -0.83 8.90
C PRO A 1025 -35.51 -1.18 8.04
N PRO A 1026 -35.15 -2.47 7.79
CA PRO A 1026 -34.00 -2.79 6.94
C PRO A 1026 -34.14 -2.26 5.51
N THR A 1027 -35.34 -2.39 4.94
CA THR A 1027 -35.69 -1.95 3.59
C THR A 1027 -35.63 -0.43 3.48
N VAL A 1028 -36.22 0.29 4.44
CA VAL A 1028 -36.21 1.76 4.45
C VAL A 1028 -34.84 2.33 4.76
N HIS A 1029 -34.08 1.73 5.69
CA HIS A 1029 -32.70 2.13 5.99
C HIS A 1029 -31.81 2.06 4.74
N GLY A 1030 -31.77 0.90 4.09
CA GLY A 1030 -30.92 0.68 2.91
C GLY A 1030 -31.23 1.63 1.76
N ASN A 1031 -32.51 1.87 1.46
CA ASN A 1031 -32.90 2.82 0.42
C ASN A 1031 -32.66 4.29 0.84
N THR A 1032 -32.90 4.67 2.11
CA THR A 1032 -32.63 6.04 2.61
C THR A 1032 -31.15 6.40 2.52
N VAL A 1033 -30.28 5.55 3.10
CA VAL A 1033 -28.84 5.78 3.16
C VAL A 1033 -28.23 5.67 1.76
N GLY A 1034 -28.68 4.71 0.95
CA GLY A 1034 -28.25 4.56 -0.43
C GLY A 1034 -28.57 5.78 -1.30
N CYS A 1035 -29.77 6.35 -1.19
CA CYS A 1035 -30.17 7.50 -1.99
C CYS A 1035 -29.49 8.79 -1.54
N LEU A 1036 -29.53 9.12 -0.24
CA LEU A 1036 -28.86 10.32 0.27
C LEU A 1036 -27.34 10.24 0.08
N GLY A 1037 -26.74 9.07 0.27
CA GLY A 1037 -25.32 8.84 -0.02
C GLY A 1037 -24.96 9.07 -1.49
N ALA A 1038 -25.78 8.58 -2.42
CA ALA A 1038 -25.61 8.86 -3.84
C ALA A 1038 -25.72 10.37 -4.15
N TRP A 1039 -26.66 11.09 -3.52
CA TRP A 1039 -26.83 12.54 -3.72
C TRP A 1039 -25.67 13.37 -3.13
N ILE A 1040 -25.08 12.93 -2.01
CA ILE A 1040 -23.90 13.57 -1.39
C ILE A 1040 -22.64 13.35 -2.24
N VAL A 1041 -22.46 12.15 -2.81
CA VAL A 1041 -21.29 11.84 -3.66
C VAL A 1041 -21.38 12.53 -5.02
N SER A 1042 -22.53 12.47 -5.69
CA SER A 1042 -22.78 13.07 -7.02
C SER A 1042 -22.97 14.59 -7.02
N LYS A 1043 -22.93 15.23 -5.84
CA LYS A 1043 -23.32 16.62 -5.58
C LYS A 1043 -24.81 16.96 -5.76
N LYS A 1044 -25.63 16.03 -6.23
CA LYS A 1044 -27.08 16.23 -6.44
C LYS A 1044 -27.83 16.73 -5.19
N LEU A 1045 -27.33 16.46 -3.98
CA LEU A 1045 -27.94 16.99 -2.74
C LEU A 1045 -27.95 18.53 -2.70
N TRP A 1046 -26.89 19.19 -3.17
CA TRP A 1046 -26.82 20.66 -3.16
C TRP A 1046 -27.66 21.30 -4.26
N ASP A 1047 -27.75 20.68 -5.46
CA ASP A 1047 -28.70 21.12 -6.49
C ASP A 1047 -30.13 21.08 -5.93
N VAL A 1048 -30.50 19.94 -5.33
CA VAL A 1048 -31.83 19.73 -4.74
C VAL A 1048 -32.06 20.65 -3.53
N GLN A 1049 -31.01 21.08 -2.81
CA GLN A 1049 -31.12 22.08 -1.75
C GLN A 1049 -31.29 23.51 -2.29
N GLN A 1050 -30.78 23.84 -3.48
CA GLN A 1050 -31.06 25.13 -4.14
C GLN A 1050 -32.50 25.20 -4.64
N ASP A 1051 -33.04 24.08 -5.13
CA ASP A 1051 -34.44 23.94 -5.55
C ASP A 1051 -35.43 23.76 -4.35
N TRP A 1052 -34.93 23.60 -3.11
CA TRP A 1052 -35.78 23.39 -1.93
C TRP A 1052 -36.24 24.73 -1.32
N PRO A 1053 -37.56 25.01 -1.25
CA PRO A 1053 -38.05 26.28 -0.74
C PRO A 1053 -37.87 26.40 0.78
N ARG A 1054 -37.57 27.61 1.26
CA ARG A 1054 -37.54 27.90 2.69
C ARG A 1054 -38.95 28.06 3.23
N PHE A 1055 -39.42 27.08 4.00
CA PHE A 1055 -40.70 27.17 4.70
C PHE A 1055 -40.64 28.14 5.88
N ALA A 1056 -41.79 28.73 6.22
CA ALA A 1056 -41.93 29.59 7.38
C ALA A 1056 -42.13 28.75 8.65
N ALA A 1057 -41.75 29.29 9.82
CA ALA A 1057 -42.06 28.65 11.08
C ALA A 1057 -43.59 28.49 11.24
N GLY A 1058 -44.06 27.26 11.44
CA GLY A 1058 -45.49 26.94 11.49
C GLY A 1058 -46.16 26.59 10.14
N THR A 1059 -45.41 26.45 9.04
CA THR A 1059 -45.93 25.85 7.80
C THR A 1059 -46.53 24.46 8.06
N ALA A 1060 -47.69 24.17 7.45
CA ALA A 1060 -48.39 22.91 7.69
C ALA A 1060 -47.63 21.71 7.06
N PRO A 1061 -47.45 20.57 7.76
CA PRO A 1061 -46.69 19.43 7.22
C PRO A 1061 -47.20 18.91 5.87
N ALA A 1062 -48.51 19.00 5.60
CA ALA A 1062 -49.09 18.64 4.30
C ALA A 1062 -48.57 19.49 3.12
N GLN A 1063 -48.17 20.75 3.36
CA GLN A 1063 -47.57 21.62 2.34
C GLN A 1063 -46.12 21.22 2.06
N ILE A 1064 -45.36 20.90 3.11
CA ILE A 1064 -43.98 20.38 3.00
C ILE A 1064 -43.98 19.01 2.29
N TYR A 1065 -44.92 18.14 2.63
CA TYR A 1065 -45.14 16.85 1.95
C TYR A 1065 -45.47 17.01 0.47
N ALA A 1066 -46.41 17.90 0.12
CA ALA A 1066 -46.74 18.17 -1.29
C ALA A 1066 -45.52 18.63 -2.10
N GLN A 1067 -44.67 19.48 -1.51
CA GLN A 1067 -43.41 19.88 -2.12
C GLN A 1067 -42.41 18.72 -2.23
N ALA A 1068 -42.29 17.86 -1.21
CA ALA A 1068 -41.43 16.67 -1.23
C ALA A 1068 -41.85 15.68 -2.33
N VAL A 1069 -43.15 15.49 -2.54
CA VAL A 1069 -43.69 14.67 -3.64
C VAL A 1069 -43.37 15.30 -5.00
N ALA A 1070 -43.39 16.63 -5.12
CA ALA A 1070 -43.10 17.33 -6.37
C ALA A 1070 -41.61 17.30 -6.76
N SER A 1071 -40.68 17.65 -5.86
CA SER A 1071 -39.25 17.81 -6.20
C SER A 1071 -38.34 16.67 -5.72
N LEU A 1072 -38.66 15.97 -4.61
CA LEU A 1072 -37.79 14.91 -4.08
C LEU A 1072 -38.16 13.52 -4.61
N ARG A 1073 -39.46 13.19 -4.71
CA ARG A 1073 -39.92 11.84 -5.11
C ARG A 1073 -39.39 11.38 -6.49
N PRO A 1074 -39.37 12.21 -7.56
CA PRO A 1074 -38.84 11.77 -8.85
C PRO A 1074 -37.34 11.39 -8.76
N THR A 1075 -36.55 12.23 -8.08
CA THR A 1075 -35.12 12.02 -7.84
C THR A 1075 -34.89 10.76 -6.98
N LEU A 1076 -35.72 10.54 -5.96
CA LEU A 1076 -35.66 9.39 -5.06
C LEU A 1076 -35.95 8.08 -5.83
N ILE A 1077 -37.05 8.01 -6.57
CA ILE A 1077 -37.42 6.84 -7.37
C ILE A 1077 -36.34 6.54 -8.42
N ALA A 1078 -35.83 7.55 -9.14
CA ALA A 1078 -34.77 7.38 -10.12
C ALA A 1078 -33.47 6.82 -9.49
N THR A 1079 -33.16 7.21 -8.25
CA THR A 1079 -31.98 6.70 -7.52
C THR A 1079 -32.21 5.26 -7.04
N MET A 1080 -33.41 4.94 -6.54
CA MET A 1080 -33.77 3.59 -6.10
C MET A 1080 -33.81 2.58 -7.25
N VAL A 1081 -34.37 2.95 -8.41
CA VAL A 1081 -34.54 2.06 -9.58
C VAL A 1081 -33.22 1.44 -10.07
N GLY A 1082 -32.11 2.19 -9.99
CA GLY A 1082 -30.79 1.68 -10.36
C GLY A 1082 -30.14 0.78 -9.29
N ARG A 1083 -30.51 0.92 -8.02
CA ARG A 1083 -29.92 0.19 -6.87
C ARG A 1083 -30.96 -0.14 -5.77
N PRO A 1084 -31.99 -0.95 -6.06
CA PRO A 1084 -33.03 -1.22 -5.08
C PRO A 1084 -32.51 -2.09 -3.93
N VAL A 1085 -33.04 -1.83 -2.73
CA VAL A 1085 -32.90 -2.73 -1.57
C VAL A 1085 -34.27 -3.31 -1.26
N PRO A 1086 -34.48 -4.65 -1.35
CA PRO A 1086 -33.52 -5.68 -1.76
C PRO A 1086 -33.29 -5.73 -3.28
N GLY A 1087 -32.05 -6.03 -3.69
CA GLY A 1087 -31.67 -6.11 -5.12
C GLY A 1087 -32.04 -7.43 -5.80
N MET A 1088 -32.41 -8.46 -5.02
CA MET A 1088 -32.95 -9.74 -5.48
C MET A 1088 -33.73 -10.42 -4.34
N VAL A 1089 -34.61 -11.34 -4.71
CA VAL A 1089 -35.35 -12.23 -3.79
C VAL A 1089 -35.34 -13.67 -4.34
N TRP A 1090 -35.95 -14.63 -3.65
CA TRP A 1090 -36.01 -16.01 -4.12
C TRP A 1090 -37.35 -16.68 -3.81
N ARG A 1091 -37.59 -17.83 -4.45
CA ARG A 1091 -38.77 -18.70 -4.29
C ARG A 1091 -38.35 -20.17 -4.32
N THR A 1092 -39.21 -21.07 -3.83
CA THR A 1092 -39.09 -22.51 -4.05
C THR A 1092 -40.12 -22.97 -5.10
N ALA A 1093 -39.71 -23.75 -6.10
CA ALA A 1093 -40.63 -24.28 -7.11
C ALA A 1093 -41.51 -25.41 -6.54
N ARG A 1094 -42.83 -25.25 -6.59
CA ARG A 1094 -43.86 -26.19 -6.12
C ARG A 1094 -44.12 -27.34 -7.10
N LYS A 1095 -43.92 -27.11 -8.40
CA LYS A 1095 -44.29 -28.01 -9.50
C LYS A 1095 -43.21 -27.96 -10.58
N ALA A 1096 -42.93 -29.08 -11.25
CA ALA A 1096 -42.07 -29.08 -12.43
C ALA A 1096 -42.74 -28.34 -13.60
N HIS A 1097 -42.00 -27.48 -14.30
CA HIS A 1097 -42.49 -26.64 -15.40
C HIS A 1097 -41.33 -26.08 -16.24
N ARG A 1098 -41.65 -25.40 -17.34
CA ARG A 1098 -40.68 -24.59 -18.11
C ARG A 1098 -40.89 -23.10 -17.86
N LEU A 1099 -39.81 -22.38 -17.56
CA LEU A 1099 -39.76 -20.91 -17.50
C LEU A 1099 -38.79 -20.42 -18.59
N ALA A 1100 -39.26 -19.55 -19.49
CA ALA A 1100 -38.53 -19.09 -20.68
C ALA A 1100 -37.88 -20.19 -21.58
N GLY A 1101 -38.27 -21.46 -21.41
CA GLY A 1101 -37.68 -22.62 -22.11
C GLY A 1101 -36.68 -23.43 -21.27
N VAL A 1102 -36.27 -22.93 -20.11
CA VAL A 1102 -35.46 -23.65 -19.11
C VAL A 1102 -36.35 -24.56 -18.27
N GLU A 1103 -35.92 -25.81 -18.05
CA GLU A 1103 -36.62 -26.75 -17.15
C GLU A 1103 -36.40 -26.34 -15.68
N VAL A 1104 -37.50 -26.23 -14.94
CA VAL A 1104 -37.56 -25.99 -13.50
C VAL A 1104 -38.19 -27.23 -12.85
N GLN A 1105 -37.52 -27.78 -11.85
CA GLN A 1105 -37.92 -28.98 -11.12
C GLN A 1105 -38.59 -28.61 -9.80
N GLN A 1106 -39.45 -29.49 -9.28
CA GLN A 1106 -40.03 -29.34 -7.95
C GLN A 1106 -38.91 -29.34 -6.89
N GLY A 1107 -38.90 -28.34 -6.01
CA GLY A 1107 -37.87 -28.12 -5.00
C GLY A 1107 -36.74 -27.17 -5.40
N ASP A 1108 -36.65 -26.76 -6.68
CA ASP A 1108 -35.63 -25.79 -7.12
C ASP A 1108 -35.74 -24.46 -6.37
N THR A 1109 -34.59 -23.86 -6.05
CA THR A 1109 -34.51 -22.46 -5.62
C THR A 1109 -34.46 -21.57 -6.85
N VAL A 1110 -35.45 -20.69 -7.01
CA VAL A 1110 -35.58 -19.73 -8.11
C VAL A 1110 -35.14 -18.35 -7.59
N ILE A 1111 -34.14 -17.75 -8.23
CA ILE A 1111 -33.53 -16.46 -7.85
C ILE A 1111 -34.07 -15.36 -8.76
N VAL A 1112 -34.70 -14.34 -8.18
CA VAL A 1112 -35.45 -13.31 -8.91
C VAL A 1112 -34.72 -11.98 -8.82
N GLY A 1113 -34.11 -11.55 -9.93
CA GLY A 1113 -33.27 -10.36 -10.01
C GLY A 1113 -34.04 -9.05 -10.07
N ILE A 1114 -34.52 -8.54 -8.93
CA ILE A 1114 -35.24 -7.25 -8.83
C ILE A 1114 -34.44 -6.12 -9.50
N ALA A 1115 -33.17 -5.94 -9.12
CA ALA A 1115 -32.31 -4.90 -9.70
C ALA A 1115 -32.09 -5.10 -11.21
N SER A 1116 -31.99 -6.35 -11.67
CA SER A 1116 -31.89 -6.68 -13.09
C SER A 1116 -33.15 -6.23 -13.86
N ALA A 1117 -34.33 -6.48 -13.30
CA ALA A 1117 -35.59 -6.10 -13.89
C ALA A 1117 -35.82 -4.57 -13.90
N THR A 1118 -35.48 -3.87 -12.81
CA THR A 1118 -35.66 -2.41 -12.71
C THR A 1118 -34.62 -1.64 -13.53
N GLN A 1119 -33.42 -2.18 -13.71
CA GLN A 1119 -32.46 -1.65 -14.69
C GLN A 1119 -32.95 -1.84 -16.14
N GLN A 1120 -33.70 -2.93 -16.43
CA GLN A 1120 -34.18 -3.24 -17.79
C GLN A 1120 -35.46 -2.48 -18.18
N ASP A 1121 -36.42 -2.30 -17.26
CA ASP A 1121 -37.59 -1.41 -17.46
C ASP A 1121 -37.73 -0.40 -16.30
N PRO A 1122 -36.93 0.68 -16.28
CA PRO A 1122 -36.88 1.64 -15.18
C PRO A 1122 -38.18 2.44 -14.96
N ARG A 1123 -39.18 2.29 -15.82
CA ARG A 1123 -40.52 2.87 -15.66
C ARG A 1123 -41.37 2.08 -14.67
N ASN A 1124 -41.18 0.77 -14.61
CA ASN A 1124 -41.94 -0.14 -13.74
C ASN A 1124 -41.33 -0.22 -12.33
N HIS A 1125 -41.26 0.93 -11.67
CA HIS A 1125 -40.64 1.11 -10.35
C HIS A 1125 -41.31 0.28 -9.23
N THR A 1126 -42.53 -0.21 -9.41
CA THR A 1126 -43.22 -1.08 -8.42
C THR A 1126 -42.56 -2.45 -8.29
N LEU A 1127 -41.75 -2.89 -9.27
CA LEU A 1127 -40.99 -4.14 -9.19
C LEU A 1127 -40.00 -4.18 -8.01
N MET A 1128 -39.51 -3.02 -7.55
CA MET A 1128 -38.71 -2.90 -6.33
C MET A 1128 -39.44 -3.40 -5.07
N PHE A 1129 -40.77 -3.45 -5.13
CA PHE A 1129 -41.67 -3.81 -4.04
C PHE A 1129 -42.41 -5.14 -4.31
N GLY A 1130 -41.99 -5.90 -5.33
CA GLY A 1130 -42.65 -7.14 -5.77
C GLY A 1130 -43.75 -6.95 -6.82
N GLY A 1131 -43.92 -5.74 -7.35
CA GLY A 1131 -44.98 -5.37 -8.30
C GLY A 1131 -46.08 -4.52 -7.68
N ASP A 1132 -47.13 -4.21 -8.45
CA ASP A 1132 -48.26 -3.38 -7.99
C ASP A 1132 -49.39 -4.24 -7.41
N ARG A 1133 -49.80 -3.96 -6.16
CA ARG A 1133 -50.96 -4.59 -5.49
C ARG A 1133 -52.29 -4.20 -6.13
N ARG A 1134 -52.33 -3.13 -6.94
CA ARG A 1134 -53.51 -2.55 -7.59
C ARG A 1134 -53.51 -2.75 -9.11
N ASP A 1135 -52.66 -3.64 -9.61
CA ASP A 1135 -52.55 -3.98 -11.03
C ASP A 1135 -53.89 -4.44 -11.61
N ALA A 1136 -54.29 -3.84 -12.74
CA ALA A 1136 -55.53 -4.18 -13.45
C ALA A 1136 -55.49 -5.57 -14.11
N VAL A 1137 -54.29 -6.16 -14.27
CA VAL A 1137 -54.11 -7.51 -14.82
C VAL A 1137 -54.07 -8.52 -13.66
N LEU A 1138 -55.12 -9.33 -13.55
CA LEU A 1138 -55.22 -10.37 -12.53
C LEU A 1138 -54.47 -11.68 -12.89
N PRO A 1139 -54.05 -12.49 -11.90
CA PRO A 1139 -53.86 -12.09 -10.50
C PRO A 1139 -52.79 -10.99 -10.37
N ALA A 1140 -53.00 -10.09 -9.41
CA ALA A 1140 -51.99 -9.15 -8.95
C ALA A 1140 -50.92 -9.90 -8.13
N PRO A 1141 -49.65 -9.44 -8.08
CA PRO A 1141 -48.58 -10.13 -7.37
C PRO A 1141 -48.87 -10.35 -5.87
N LEU A 1142 -49.05 -11.62 -5.49
CA LEU A 1142 -49.57 -12.04 -4.18
C LEU A 1142 -48.81 -11.45 -2.98
N HIS A 1143 -47.48 -11.35 -3.11
CA HIS A 1143 -46.58 -10.88 -2.05
C HIS A 1143 -45.98 -9.49 -2.33
N ALA A 1144 -46.61 -8.67 -3.19
CA ALA A 1144 -46.23 -7.27 -3.33
C ALA A 1144 -46.45 -6.48 -2.03
N CYS A 1145 -45.51 -5.59 -1.71
CA CYS A 1145 -45.38 -4.96 -0.39
C CYS A 1145 -46.50 -3.95 -0.09
N SER A 1146 -47.28 -4.21 0.97
CA SER A 1146 -48.28 -3.28 1.52
C SER A 1146 -47.67 -2.04 2.18
N GLY A 1147 -46.41 -2.13 2.62
CA GLY A 1147 -45.68 -1.02 3.25
C GLY A 1147 -45.18 0.08 2.31
N TYR A 1148 -45.52 0.07 1.00
CA TYR A 1148 -45.01 1.03 0.00
C TYR A 1148 -45.18 2.50 0.42
N ALA A 1149 -46.40 2.91 0.76
CA ALA A 1149 -46.71 4.29 1.14
C ALA A 1149 -45.95 4.71 2.42
N MET A 1150 -45.95 3.85 3.44
CA MET A 1150 -45.22 4.05 4.68
C MET A 1150 -43.71 4.19 4.43
N ALA A 1151 -43.12 3.37 3.56
CA ALA A 1151 -41.70 3.44 3.20
C ALA A 1151 -41.34 4.74 2.46
N MET A 1152 -42.10 5.10 1.41
CA MET A 1152 -41.86 6.31 0.63
C MET A 1152 -41.94 7.58 1.47
N GLY A 1153 -42.94 7.67 2.35
CA GLY A 1153 -43.14 8.84 3.21
C GLY A 1153 -41.95 9.07 4.14
N VAL A 1154 -41.44 8.01 4.78
CA VAL A 1154 -40.27 8.11 5.67
C VAL A 1154 -39.02 8.58 4.92
N MET A 1155 -38.73 8.02 3.74
CA MET A 1155 -37.57 8.42 2.95
C MET A 1155 -37.64 9.90 2.52
N LEU A 1156 -38.82 10.36 2.10
CA LEU A 1156 -39.06 11.76 1.75
C LEU A 1156 -38.94 12.69 2.97
N GLY A 1157 -39.45 12.29 4.14
CA GLY A 1157 -39.40 13.08 5.37
C GLY A 1157 -37.98 13.27 5.91
N VAL A 1158 -37.16 12.22 5.88
CA VAL A 1158 -35.73 12.30 6.23
C VAL A 1158 -34.99 13.21 5.23
N ALA A 1159 -35.23 13.05 3.92
CA ALA A 1159 -34.59 13.89 2.91
C ALA A 1159 -34.91 15.39 3.08
N ALA A 1160 -36.18 15.75 3.28
CA ALA A 1160 -36.61 17.13 3.52
C ALA A 1160 -35.92 17.74 4.76
N ALA A 1161 -35.86 17.01 5.88
CA ALA A 1161 -35.21 17.48 7.10
C ALA A 1161 -33.69 17.67 6.96
N VAL A 1162 -33.01 16.89 6.10
CA VAL A 1162 -31.59 17.13 5.78
C VAL A 1162 -31.41 18.42 4.97
N LEU A 1163 -32.28 18.69 3.99
CA LEU A 1163 -32.24 19.91 3.18
C LEU A 1163 -32.53 21.18 4.02
N GLU A 1164 -33.32 21.04 5.08
CA GLU A 1164 -33.66 22.12 6.03
C GLU A 1164 -32.61 22.35 7.13
N ALA A 1165 -31.57 21.52 7.22
CA ALA A 1165 -30.57 21.57 8.31
C ALA A 1165 -29.70 22.84 8.35
N GLY A 1166 -29.77 23.69 7.32
CA GLY A 1166 -28.98 24.91 7.16
C GLY A 1166 -27.87 24.74 6.12
N THR A 1167 -26.75 25.45 6.31
CA THR A 1167 -25.60 25.39 5.40
C THR A 1167 -24.90 24.05 5.48
N LEU A 1168 -25.20 23.15 4.54
CA LEU A 1168 -24.59 21.83 4.42
C LEU A 1168 -23.19 21.92 3.79
N ARG A 1169 -22.16 21.50 4.53
CA ARG A 1169 -20.78 21.37 4.04
C ARG A 1169 -20.42 19.92 3.74
N PHE A 1170 -19.65 19.70 2.68
CA PHE A 1170 -19.16 18.36 2.33
C PHE A 1170 -17.89 18.04 3.14
N THR A 1171 -17.99 17.07 4.06
CA THR A 1171 -16.85 16.62 4.89
C THR A 1171 -15.83 15.76 4.15
N GLY A 1172 -16.20 15.25 2.97
CA GLY A 1172 -15.50 14.15 2.31
C GLY A 1172 -16.30 12.83 2.35
N SER A 1173 -17.03 12.57 3.43
CA SER A 1173 -17.78 11.33 3.62
C SER A 1173 -19.08 11.29 2.79
N PRO A 1174 -19.47 10.15 2.19
CA PRO A 1174 -20.78 9.95 1.55
C PRO A 1174 -21.98 10.14 2.48
N THR A 1175 -21.84 9.98 3.79
CA THR A 1175 -22.98 10.10 4.73
C THR A 1175 -22.79 11.12 5.85
N VAL A 1176 -21.63 11.80 5.93
CA VAL A 1176 -21.40 12.81 6.97
C VAL A 1176 -21.36 14.21 6.35
N LEU A 1177 -22.20 15.10 6.87
CA LEU A 1177 -22.34 16.49 6.46
C LEU A 1177 -21.91 17.42 7.61
N GLY A 1178 -21.18 18.48 7.29
CA GLY A 1178 -20.88 19.54 8.24
C GLY A 1178 -22.05 20.51 8.31
N LEU A 1179 -22.60 20.74 9.50
CA LEU A 1179 -23.61 21.74 9.78
C LEU A 1179 -22.94 22.98 10.37
N GLN A 1180 -23.01 24.10 9.68
CA GLN A 1180 -22.54 25.37 10.25
C GLN A 1180 -23.43 25.76 11.44
N VAL A 1181 -22.78 26.14 12.55
CA VAL A 1181 -23.39 26.31 13.88
C VAL A 1181 -23.97 27.72 14.05
#